data_AF-A0A522QTK9-F1
#
_entry.id   AF-A0A522QTK9-F1
#
_cell.length_a   1.000
_cell.length_b   1.000
_cell.length_c   1.000
_cell.angle_alpha   90.00
_cell.angle_beta   90.00
_cell.angle_gamma   90.00
#
_symmetry.space_group_name_H-M   'P 1'
#
loop_
_entity.id
_entity.type
_entity.pdbx_description
1 polymer ?
#
loop_
_entity_poly.entity_id
_entity_poly.type
_entity_poly.pdbx_seq_one_letter_code
_entity_poly.pdbx_strand_id
1 'polypeptide(L)'
;IASFDADFLGTWISPVEFARDYAARRVPPNMSWHAQFEARMSLTGSKADRRVKIAPAEIHDRLTHLAEQISSGVPSRPGDDLAARLMRARRHSLVVCGVNDPDTQVLVNHINHLLDNYGTTLDIARPSRQRQGNDGELATLLSELRAGQIGALFMDGVNPMAELPEPPELGRVGLVVSFAGTLDETAERAHYVCPDHHYLESWSDAEPITGIISLTQPAIRPMGETRAVTESLNIWSGQPASAHDLLKQRYAENWEHAVEAGFIETQPPSRNLEWKTMPASRPQPAAQGSGYALILHPSVGMLDGSHAYNPWLHELPDPMTKITWDNCASLSPATAAALRVTDGDIVSIESMELPVVVQPGQHDRVVAVALGYGRKASERFANLGPRWIDRQPTVNAKGRIGENAARFLSIANGAVRYERTGVRITRTGRRIELAATQTHHTLEGRPIVQEIAVSEVGKPPEAAEPREELWPADHPTPGHRWAMAVDLNACTGCSACVVACQVENNTPVVGKDEVRRRREMHWIRIDRYYSDSPDNVEVAHQPMMCQQCEHAPCETVCPTLATVHSDEGLNQQIYNRCVGTRYCANNCPYKTRRFNWFNYPREDRLANLVLNPDVTVRTRGVMEKCTFCVQRIQEAKIESKRTGAGIQDGDIRTACQQSCPTGAI
;
A
#
# COMPACT_ATOMS: atom_id res chain seq x y z
N ILE A 1 5.89 -8.30 -19.60
CA ILE A 1 4.84 -7.34 -19.17
C ILE A 1 5.24 -5.95 -19.64
N ALA A 2 4.37 -5.24 -20.34
CA ALA A 2 4.52 -3.82 -20.66
C ALA A 2 3.42 -3.04 -19.93
N SER A 3 3.80 -2.15 -19.04
CA SER A 3 2.87 -1.46 -18.16
C SER A 3 2.98 0.05 -18.36
N PHE A 4 1.84 0.71 -18.55
CA PHE A 4 1.71 2.13 -18.83
C PHE A 4 0.96 2.81 -17.69
N ASP A 5 1.69 3.42 -16.77
CA ASP A 5 1.17 4.11 -15.58
C ASP A 5 0.26 3.24 -14.69
N ALA A 6 0.33 1.91 -14.83
CA ALA A 6 -0.36 0.96 -13.97
C ALA A 6 0.52 0.58 -12.79
N ASP A 7 0.09 0.92 -11.58
CA ASP A 7 0.78 0.56 -10.32
C ASP A 7 0.17 -0.72 -9.72
N PHE A 8 0.20 -1.81 -10.49
CA PHE A 8 -0.40 -3.11 -10.14
C PHE A 8 0.24 -3.82 -8.94
N LEU A 9 1.42 -3.41 -8.48
CA LEU A 9 2.03 -3.88 -7.23
C LEU A 9 1.70 -2.97 -6.04
N GLY A 10 1.15 -1.78 -6.30
CA GLY A 10 0.78 -0.80 -5.30
C GLY A 10 -0.73 -0.75 -5.05
N THR A 11 -1.47 -0.10 -5.94
CA THR A 11 -2.87 0.31 -5.69
C THR A 11 -3.82 0.03 -6.86
N TRP A 12 -3.33 -0.48 -7.99
CA TRP A 12 -4.15 -0.67 -9.19
C TRP A 12 -4.93 -1.99 -9.15
N ILE A 13 -6.25 -1.88 -9.14
CA ILE A 13 -7.27 -2.96 -9.12
C ILE A 13 -7.11 -3.95 -7.95
N SER A 14 -6.14 -4.87 -8.01
CA SER A 14 -5.97 -6.00 -7.08
C SER A 14 -4.48 -6.24 -6.78
N PRO A 15 -3.83 -5.38 -5.97
CA PRO A 15 -2.38 -5.48 -5.75
C PRO A 15 -1.96 -6.78 -5.06
N VAL A 16 -2.81 -7.40 -4.25
CA VAL A 16 -2.52 -8.67 -3.58
C VAL A 16 -2.39 -9.82 -4.58
N GLU A 17 -3.38 -9.96 -5.46
CA GLU A 17 -3.42 -10.98 -6.51
C GLU A 17 -2.27 -10.78 -7.50
N PHE A 18 -2.11 -9.57 -8.01
CA PHE A 18 -1.09 -9.28 -9.02
C PHE A 18 0.32 -9.37 -8.46
N ALA A 19 0.56 -8.99 -7.20
CA ALA A 19 1.87 -9.16 -6.59
C ALA A 19 2.24 -10.64 -6.46
N ARG A 20 1.30 -11.51 -6.05
CA ARG A 20 1.52 -12.96 -5.97
C ARG A 20 1.90 -13.55 -7.34
N ASP A 21 1.10 -13.24 -8.36
CA ASP A 21 1.30 -13.78 -9.71
C ASP A 21 2.57 -13.22 -10.37
N TYR A 22 2.86 -11.94 -10.12
CA TYR A 22 4.09 -11.31 -10.57
C TYR A 22 5.31 -11.98 -9.94
N ALA A 23 5.34 -12.12 -8.61
CA ALA A 23 6.45 -12.73 -7.87
C ALA A 23 6.71 -14.18 -8.28
N ALA A 24 5.66 -14.97 -8.51
CA ALA A 24 5.78 -16.35 -9.01
C ALA A 24 6.50 -16.45 -10.37
N ARG A 25 6.55 -15.35 -11.13
CA ARG A 25 7.26 -15.25 -12.42
C ARG A 25 8.57 -14.46 -12.33
N ARG A 26 9.04 -14.11 -11.12
CA ARG A 26 10.33 -13.45 -10.86
C ARG A 26 11.45 -14.41 -10.43
N VAL A 27 11.27 -15.71 -10.65
CA VAL A 27 12.22 -16.76 -10.28
C VAL A 27 13.10 -17.18 -11.48
N PRO A 28 14.45 -17.10 -11.40
CA PRO A 28 15.35 -17.56 -12.44
C PRO A 28 15.29 -19.09 -12.70
N PRO A 29 15.71 -19.58 -13.89
CA PRO A 29 16.27 -18.83 -15.02
C PRO A 29 15.20 -18.23 -15.95
N ASN A 30 13.96 -18.72 -15.90
CA ASN A 30 12.87 -18.30 -16.78
C ASN A 30 12.03 -17.19 -16.13
N MET A 31 12.61 -16.00 -16.09
CA MET A 31 12.01 -14.83 -15.44
C MET A 31 11.18 -13.98 -16.40
N SER A 32 10.03 -13.48 -15.94
CA SER A 32 9.24 -12.48 -16.66
C SER A 32 10.03 -11.18 -16.78
N TRP A 33 10.12 -10.64 -18.00
CA TRP A 33 10.68 -9.31 -18.24
C TRP A 33 9.58 -8.24 -18.19
N HIS A 34 9.81 -7.17 -17.43
CA HIS A 34 8.87 -6.11 -17.14
C HIS A 34 9.42 -4.74 -17.56
N ALA A 35 8.70 -4.08 -18.47
CA ALA A 35 8.92 -2.68 -18.81
C ALA A 35 7.80 -1.79 -18.25
N GLN A 36 8.16 -0.79 -17.46
CA GLN A 36 7.25 0.21 -16.89
C GLN A 36 7.45 1.56 -17.58
N PHE A 37 6.37 2.14 -18.09
CA PHE A 37 6.29 3.48 -18.63
C PHE A 37 5.45 4.31 -17.67
N GLU A 38 6.06 5.23 -16.94
CA GLU A 38 5.33 6.03 -15.96
C GLU A 38 6.00 7.38 -15.72
N ALA A 39 5.22 8.34 -15.25
CA ALA A 39 5.71 9.67 -14.91
C ALA A 39 6.28 9.72 -13.49
N ARG A 40 5.53 9.12 -12.54
CA ARG A 40 5.94 9.00 -11.15
C ARG A 40 6.75 7.75 -10.89
N MET A 41 7.62 7.76 -9.89
CA MET A 41 8.32 6.54 -9.46
C MET A 41 7.42 5.76 -8.51
N SER A 42 6.80 4.68 -9.03
CA SER A 42 5.82 3.84 -8.32
C SER A 42 6.44 2.56 -7.72
N LEU A 43 5.65 1.81 -6.96
CA LEU A 43 6.07 0.48 -6.48
C LEU A 43 6.29 -0.47 -7.66
N THR A 44 5.36 -0.50 -8.62
CA THR A 44 5.52 -1.31 -9.84
C THR A 44 6.78 -0.94 -10.62
N GLY A 45 7.02 0.36 -10.83
CA GLY A 45 8.21 0.83 -11.55
C GLY A 45 9.51 0.52 -10.83
N SER A 46 9.52 0.50 -9.50
CA SER A 46 10.68 0.13 -8.70
C SER A 46 11.13 -1.32 -8.87
N LYS A 47 10.26 -2.21 -9.37
CA LYS A 47 10.56 -3.62 -9.66
C LYS A 47 10.66 -3.92 -11.15
N ALA A 48 10.61 -2.91 -12.02
CA ALA A 48 10.73 -3.10 -13.47
C ALA A 48 12.19 -3.38 -13.89
N ASP A 49 12.38 -4.28 -14.85
CA ASP A 49 13.69 -4.51 -15.47
C ASP A 49 14.09 -3.35 -16.39
N ARG A 50 13.09 -2.65 -16.94
CA ARG A 50 13.27 -1.42 -17.71
C ARG A 50 12.21 -0.42 -17.28
N ARG A 51 12.64 0.71 -16.75
CA ARG A 51 11.74 1.83 -16.44
C ARG A 51 11.98 2.98 -17.41
N VAL A 52 10.92 3.57 -17.93
CA VAL A 52 10.97 4.71 -18.85
C VAL A 52 10.12 5.83 -18.27
N LYS A 53 10.77 6.96 -17.99
CA LYS A 53 10.09 8.20 -17.62
C LYS A 53 9.30 8.70 -18.83
N ILE A 54 7.99 8.81 -18.72
CA ILE A 54 7.11 9.34 -19.77
C ILE A 54 6.12 10.32 -19.16
N ALA A 55 5.80 11.42 -19.85
CA ALA A 55 4.75 12.31 -19.37
C ALA A 55 3.36 11.67 -19.57
N PRO A 56 2.36 11.93 -18.72
CA PRO A 56 1.02 11.34 -18.88
C PRO A 56 0.40 11.59 -20.25
N ALA A 57 0.59 12.79 -20.79
CA ALA A 57 0.11 13.19 -22.11
C ALA A 57 0.73 12.41 -23.28
N GLU A 58 1.87 11.75 -23.08
CA GLU A 58 2.60 11.01 -24.12
C GLU A 58 2.25 9.51 -24.13
N ILE A 59 1.52 9.03 -23.12
CA ILE A 59 1.18 7.60 -22.95
C ILE A 59 0.31 7.09 -24.10
N HIS A 60 -0.74 7.83 -24.46
CA HIS A 60 -1.63 7.44 -25.55
C HIS A 60 -0.86 7.32 -26.86
N ASP A 61 -0.12 8.35 -27.24
CA ASP A 61 0.71 8.35 -28.45
C ASP A 61 1.70 7.19 -28.45
N ARG A 62 2.34 6.91 -27.31
CA ARG A 62 3.27 5.79 -27.17
C ARG A 62 2.59 4.44 -27.42
N LEU A 63 1.38 4.25 -26.91
CA LEU A 63 0.57 3.05 -27.17
C LEU A 63 0.15 2.96 -28.64
N THR A 64 -0.18 4.09 -29.29
CA THR A 64 -0.55 4.11 -30.71
C THR A 64 0.62 3.63 -31.57
N HIS A 65 1.82 4.16 -31.33
CA HIS A 65 3.03 3.72 -32.02
C HIS A 65 3.33 2.24 -31.75
N LEU A 66 3.12 1.76 -30.52
CA LEU A 66 3.31 0.36 -30.18
C LEU A 66 2.35 -0.55 -30.97
N ALA A 67 1.08 -0.18 -31.08
CA ALA A 67 0.10 -0.89 -31.89
C ALA A 67 0.51 -0.92 -33.37
N GLU A 68 0.89 0.23 -33.94
CA GLU A 68 1.36 0.33 -35.32
C GLU A 68 2.60 -0.56 -35.58
N GLN A 69 3.54 -0.63 -34.64
CA GLN A 69 4.73 -1.50 -34.74
C GLN A 69 4.38 -2.99 -34.69
N ILE A 70 3.46 -3.37 -33.80
CA ILE A 70 2.99 -4.75 -33.68
C ILE A 70 2.26 -5.19 -34.95
N SER A 71 1.42 -4.32 -35.53
CA SER A 71 0.68 -4.61 -36.76
C SER A 71 1.57 -4.64 -38.01
N SER A 72 2.54 -3.74 -38.13
CA SER A 72 3.39 -3.60 -39.34
C SER A 72 4.63 -4.50 -39.32
N GLY A 73 5.08 -4.94 -38.15
CA GLY A 73 6.32 -5.71 -37.99
C GLY A 73 7.61 -4.90 -38.17
N VAL A 74 7.52 -3.58 -38.39
CA VAL A 74 8.67 -2.69 -38.59
C VAL A 74 8.96 -1.89 -37.31
N PRO A 75 10.21 -1.88 -36.81
CA PRO A 75 10.57 -1.03 -35.68
C PRO A 75 10.53 0.45 -36.09
N SER A 76 9.80 1.29 -35.33
CA SER A 76 9.64 2.72 -35.62
C SER A 76 10.77 3.59 -35.08
N ARG A 77 11.56 3.10 -34.11
CA ARG A 77 12.66 3.84 -33.46
C ARG A 77 13.90 2.96 -33.20
N PRO A 78 15.12 3.45 -33.46
CA PRO A 78 16.35 2.76 -33.05
C PRO A 78 16.40 2.58 -31.52
N GLY A 79 16.71 1.37 -31.04
CA GLY A 79 16.85 1.06 -29.61
C GLY A 79 15.54 0.75 -28.85
N ASP A 80 14.39 0.73 -29.53
CA ASP A 80 13.12 0.33 -28.95
C ASP A 80 12.71 -1.07 -29.40
N ASP A 81 13.04 -2.07 -28.57
CA ASP A 81 12.79 -3.48 -28.81
C ASP A 81 11.48 -4.00 -28.19
N LEU A 82 10.65 -3.12 -27.61
CA LEU A 82 9.45 -3.51 -26.87
C LEU A 82 8.47 -4.32 -27.74
N ALA A 83 8.13 -3.83 -28.93
CA ALA A 83 7.21 -4.50 -29.84
C ALA A 83 7.74 -5.89 -30.24
N ALA A 84 9.03 -6.00 -30.54
CA ALA A 84 9.66 -7.26 -30.91
C ALA A 84 9.66 -8.27 -29.74
N ARG A 85 9.89 -7.81 -28.50
CA ARG A 85 9.81 -8.65 -27.30
C ARG A 85 8.38 -9.15 -27.05
N LEU A 86 7.39 -8.26 -27.14
CA LEU A 86 5.98 -8.63 -26.97
C LEU A 86 5.55 -9.65 -28.04
N MET A 87 5.93 -9.44 -29.29
CA MET A 87 5.64 -10.37 -30.39
C MET A 87 6.34 -11.73 -30.20
N ARG A 88 7.59 -11.76 -29.72
CA ARG A 88 8.28 -13.02 -29.40
C ARG A 88 7.60 -13.77 -28.27
N ALA A 89 7.00 -13.06 -27.32
CA ALA A 89 6.27 -13.61 -26.19
C ALA A 89 4.75 -13.63 -26.41
N ARG A 90 4.26 -13.64 -27.67
CA ARG A 90 2.82 -13.70 -28.00
C ARG A 90 2.12 -14.78 -27.18
N ARG A 91 0.91 -14.52 -26.68
CA ARG A 91 0.14 -15.41 -25.75
C ARG A 91 0.75 -15.60 -24.35
N HIS A 92 1.96 -15.12 -24.11
CA HIS A 92 2.66 -15.10 -22.82
C HIS A 92 3.09 -13.68 -22.42
N SER A 93 2.59 -12.70 -23.16
CA SER A 93 2.83 -11.28 -22.96
C SER A 93 1.62 -10.64 -22.30
N LEU A 94 1.78 -9.41 -21.82
CA LEU A 94 0.68 -8.65 -21.24
C LEU A 94 0.98 -7.17 -21.39
N VAL A 95 -0.01 -6.41 -21.86
CA VAL A 95 0.01 -4.94 -21.88
C VAL A 95 -1.07 -4.41 -20.95
N VAL A 96 -0.72 -3.56 -19.99
CA VAL A 96 -1.67 -2.96 -19.03
C VAL A 96 -1.51 -1.44 -19.00
N CYS A 97 -2.58 -0.73 -18.65
CA CYS A 97 -2.59 0.73 -18.56
C CYS A 97 -3.41 1.22 -17.37
N GLY A 98 -2.85 2.13 -16.59
CA GLY A 98 -3.49 2.76 -15.42
C GLY A 98 -4.21 4.06 -15.72
N VAL A 99 -4.12 4.58 -16.95
CA VAL A 99 -4.76 5.85 -17.34
C VAL A 99 -6.28 5.69 -17.39
N ASN A 100 -7.01 6.55 -16.67
CA ASN A 100 -8.48 6.55 -16.67
C ASN A 100 -9.06 7.25 -17.91
N ASP A 101 -8.84 6.66 -19.07
CA ASP A 101 -9.26 7.18 -20.37
C ASP A 101 -9.81 6.05 -21.26
N PRO A 102 -11.11 6.06 -21.62
CA PRO A 102 -11.70 4.98 -22.41
C PRO A 102 -11.00 4.71 -23.74
N ASP A 103 -10.60 5.74 -24.49
CA ASP A 103 -9.92 5.59 -25.79
C ASP A 103 -8.56 4.89 -25.62
N THR A 104 -7.80 5.27 -24.59
CA THR A 104 -6.52 4.65 -24.24
C THR A 104 -6.71 3.19 -23.78
N GLN A 105 -7.76 2.89 -23.00
CA GLN A 105 -8.06 1.53 -22.56
C GLN A 105 -8.49 0.64 -23.75
N VAL A 106 -9.27 1.16 -24.69
CA VAL A 106 -9.63 0.45 -25.93
C VAL A 106 -8.40 0.14 -26.78
N LEU A 107 -7.43 1.05 -26.86
CA LEU A 107 -6.17 0.83 -27.56
C LEU A 107 -5.33 -0.28 -26.90
N VAL A 108 -5.29 -0.34 -25.57
CA VAL A 108 -4.63 -1.42 -24.83
C VAL A 108 -5.31 -2.76 -25.08
N ASN A 109 -6.65 -2.77 -25.11
CA ASN A 109 -7.42 -3.96 -25.48
C ASN A 109 -7.08 -4.43 -26.90
N HIS A 110 -6.92 -3.50 -27.85
CA HIS A 110 -6.51 -3.79 -29.21
C HIS A 110 -5.10 -4.38 -29.30
N ILE A 111 -4.13 -3.82 -28.57
CA ILE A 111 -2.76 -4.36 -28.54
C ILE A 111 -2.75 -5.79 -27.98
N ASN A 112 -3.46 -6.04 -26.88
CA ASN A 112 -3.56 -7.40 -26.32
C ASN A 112 -4.28 -8.37 -27.26
N HIS A 113 -5.20 -7.88 -28.09
CA HIS A 113 -5.86 -8.68 -29.13
C HIS A 113 -4.86 -9.05 -30.23
N LEU A 114 -4.04 -8.11 -30.72
CA LEU A 114 -2.98 -8.39 -31.70
C LEU A 114 -1.94 -9.41 -31.18
N LEU A 115 -1.73 -9.44 -29.86
CA LEU A 115 -0.80 -10.34 -29.18
C LEU A 115 -1.43 -11.70 -28.77
N ASP A 116 -2.69 -11.96 -29.13
CA ASP A 116 -3.46 -13.15 -28.73
C ASP A 116 -3.47 -13.41 -27.20
N ASN A 117 -3.47 -12.36 -26.39
CA ASN A 117 -3.38 -12.47 -24.94
C ASN A 117 -4.73 -12.87 -24.28
N TYR A 118 -5.86 -12.69 -24.98
CA TYR A 118 -7.18 -13.07 -24.49
C TYR A 118 -7.34 -14.59 -24.37
N GLY A 119 -7.76 -15.06 -23.19
CA GLY A 119 -7.85 -16.49 -22.87
C GLY A 119 -6.52 -17.15 -22.54
N THR A 120 -5.42 -16.39 -22.45
CA THR A 120 -4.10 -16.88 -22.04
C THR A 120 -3.56 -16.12 -20.84
N THR A 121 -3.22 -14.84 -21.02
CA THR A 121 -2.78 -13.95 -19.92
C THR A 121 -3.88 -13.01 -19.44
N LEU A 122 -4.95 -12.84 -20.22
CA LEU A 122 -6.16 -12.12 -19.83
C LEU A 122 -7.33 -13.10 -19.67
N ASP A 123 -7.79 -13.27 -18.42
CA ASP A 123 -8.99 -14.03 -18.12
C ASP A 123 -10.25 -13.17 -18.32
N ILE A 124 -11.14 -13.66 -19.18
CA ILE A 124 -12.43 -13.03 -19.50
C ILE A 124 -13.62 -13.82 -18.94
N ALA A 125 -13.39 -15.05 -18.47
CA ALA A 125 -14.40 -15.88 -17.84
C ALA A 125 -14.70 -15.37 -16.43
N ARG A 126 -13.66 -14.91 -15.71
CA ARG A 126 -13.78 -14.41 -14.34
C ARG A 126 -13.24 -12.98 -14.19
N PRO A 127 -13.89 -11.98 -14.78
CA PRO A 127 -13.43 -10.60 -14.63
C PRO A 127 -13.55 -10.13 -13.18
N SER A 128 -12.59 -9.29 -12.78
CA SER A 128 -12.61 -8.56 -11.51
C SER A 128 -13.81 -7.60 -11.46
N ARG A 129 -14.44 -7.52 -10.29
CA ARG A 129 -15.54 -6.61 -9.95
C ARG A 129 -15.19 -5.67 -8.81
N GLN A 130 -13.92 -5.59 -8.43
CA GLN A 130 -13.47 -4.74 -7.32
C GLN A 130 -13.62 -3.23 -7.62
N ARG A 131 -13.74 -2.85 -8.91
CA ARG A 131 -14.00 -1.48 -9.35
C ARG A 131 -15.07 -1.48 -10.44
N GLN A 132 -16.26 -0.95 -10.12
CA GLN A 132 -17.42 -0.91 -11.03
C GLN A 132 -18.09 0.47 -11.08
N GLY A 133 -17.37 1.53 -10.67
CA GLY A 133 -17.88 2.90 -10.74
C GLY A 133 -18.13 3.36 -12.17
N ASN A 134 -19.10 4.26 -12.34
CA ASN A 134 -19.41 4.89 -13.61
C ASN A 134 -19.34 6.42 -13.47
N ASP A 135 -18.26 7.01 -13.99
CA ASP A 135 -18.01 8.44 -13.91
C ASP A 135 -19.06 9.28 -14.66
N GLY A 136 -19.71 8.71 -15.69
CA GLY A 136 -20.82 9.36 -16.42
C GLY A 136 -22.12 9.42 -15.61
N GLU A 137 -22.44 8.36 -14.88
CA GLU A 137 -23.57 8.34 -13.94
C GLU A 137 -23.33 9.28 -12.76
N LEU A 138 -22.08 9.33 -12.24
CA LEU A 138 -21.70 10.30 -11.22
C LEU A 138 -21.87 11.75 -11.71
N ALA A 139 -21.41 12.06 -12.92
CA ALA A 139 -21.60 13.39 -13.50
C ALA A 139 -23.08 13.75 -13.66
N THR A 140 -23.92 12.77 -14.03
CA THR A 140 -25.37 12.93 -14.13
C THR A 140 -25.97 13.24 -12.75
N LEU A 141 -25.66 12.45 -11.73
CA LEU A 141 -26.10 12.67 -10.36
C LEU A 141 -25.71 14.07 -9.85
N LEU A 142 -24.47 14.51 -10.11
CA LEU A 142 -24.01 15.85 -9.71
C LEU A 142 -24.81 16.96 -10.42
N SER A 143 -25.20 16.76 -11.67
CA SER A 143 -26.08 17.68 -12.40
C SER A 143 -27.48 17.72 -11.82
N GLU A 144 -28.06 16.56 -11.50
CA GLU A 144 -29.40 16.44 -10.90
C GLU A 144 -29.46 17.08 -9.49
N LEU A 145 -28.40 16.92 -8.70
CA LEU A 145 -28.26 17.58 -7.39
C LEU A 145 -28.25 19.11 -7.53
N ARG A 146 -27.46 19.65 -8.47
CA ARG A 146 -27.44 21.10 -8.75
C ARG A 146 -28.80 21.61 -9.24
N ALA A 147 -29.50 20.81 -10.06
CA ALA A 147 -30.82 21.13 -10.57
C ALA A 147 -31.93 21.01 -9.50
N GLY A 148 -31.65 20.45 -8.32
CA GLY A 148 -32.64 20.23 -7.27
C GLY A 148 -33.65 19.13 -7.61
N GLN A 149 -33.26 18.17 -8.46
CA GLN A 149 -34.13 17.08 -8.92
C GLN A 149 -34.15 15.88 -7.96
N ILE A 150 -33.21 15.83 -7.02
CA ILE A 150 -33.07 14.72 -6.06
C ILE A 150 -33.89 15.01 -4.80
N GLY A 151 -34.91 14.19 -4.55
CA GLY A 151 -35.76 14.29 -3.34
C GLY A 151 -35.11 13.70 -2.09
N ALA A 152 -34.37 12.60 -2.24
CA ALA A 152 -33.65 11.92 -1.16
C ALA A 152 -32.31 11.37 -1.66
N LEU A 153 -31.25 11.50 -0.85
CA LEU A 153 -29.92 10.98 -1.12
C LEU A 153 -29.43 10.15 0.08
N PHE A 154 -29.05 8.89 -0.20
CA PHE A 154 -28.49 7.96 0.78
C PHE A 154 -27.03 7.69 0.40
N MET A 155 -26.11 7.90 1.34
CA MET A 155 -24.66 7.80 1.11
C MET A 155 -24.06 6.76 2.04
N ASP A 156 -23.58 5.67 1.45
CA ASP A 156 -22.94 4.56 2.16
C ASP A 156 -21.49 4.40 1.68
N GLY A 157 -20.54 4.30 2.61
CA GLY A 157 -19.12 4.10 2.31
C GLY A 157 -18.43 5.20 1.48
N VAL A 158 -19.03 6.38 1.30
CA VAL A 158 -18.51 7.47 0.45
C VAL A 158 -18.44 8.81 1.18
N ASN A 159 -17.46 9.65 0.84
CA ASN A 159 -17.33 11.01 1.36
C ASN A 159 -17.15 12.02 0.21
N PRO A 160 -18.19 12.27 -0.60
CA PRO A 160 -18.12 13.15 -1.77
C PRO A 160 -17.71 14.59 -1.44
N MET A 161 -17.91 15.06 -0.21
CA MET A 161 -17.45 16.40 0.20
C MET A 161 -15.91 16.51 0.27
N ALA A 162 -15.21 15.39 0.42
CA ALA A 162 -13.75 15.33 0.46
C ALA A 162 -13.13 14.67 -0.78
N GLU A 163 -13.87 13.80 -1.47
CA GLU A 163 -13.33 12.94 -2.54
C GLU A 163 -13.56 13.49 -3.95
N LEU A 164 -14.50 14.43 -4.12
CA LEU A 164 -14.79 15.05 -5.41
C LEU A 164 -14.00 16.35 -5.62
N PRO A 165 -13.76 16.74 -6.89
CA PRO A 165 -13.08 18.00 -7.20
C PRO A 165 -13.84 19.23 -6.69
N GLU A 166 -15.16 19.16 -6.77
CA GLU A 166 -16.07 20.17 -6.23
C GLU A 166 -17.07 19.49 -5.29
N PRO A 167 -17.20 19.97 -4.04
CA PRO A 167 -18.17 19.41 -3.11
C PRO A 167 -19.62 19.63 -3.60
N PRO A 168 -20.50 18.61 -3.57
CA PRO A 168 -21.87 18.75 -4.03
C PRO A 168 -22.74 19.68 -3.15
N GLU A 169 -23.70 20.38 -3.77
CA GLU A 169 -24.70 21.20 -3.06
C GLU A 169 -25.81 20.31 -2.46
N LEU A 170 -25.65 19.89 -1.21
CA LEU A 170 -26.63 19.02 -0.54
C LEU A 170 -27.87 19.78 -0.02
N GLY A 171 -27.79 21.11 0.12
CA GLY A 171 -28.87 21.91 0.74
C GLY A 171 -30.18 21.98 -0.05
N ARG A 172 -30.20 21.53 -1.30
CA ARG A 172 -31.42 21.46 -2.14
C ARG A 172 -32.15 20.12 -2.03
N VAL A 173 -31.52 19.10 -1.44
CA VAL A 173 -32.08 17.75 -1.30
C VAL A 173 -32.98 17.70 -0.07
N GLY A 174 -34.22 17.23 -0.22
CA GLY A 174 -35.19 17.18 0.88
C GLY A 174 -34.78 16.24 2.03
N LEU A 175 -34.09 15.14 1.72
CA LEU A 175 -33.59 14.17 2.69
C LEU A 175 -32.17 13.74 2.34
N VAL A 176 -31.25 13.80 3.30
CA VAL A 176 -29.86 13.39 3.12
C VAL A 176 -29.48 12.50 4.29
N VAL A 177 -29.16 11.24 4.00
CA VAL A 177 -28.81 10.22 4.98
C VAL A 177 -27.38 9.78 4.72
N SER A 178 -26.54 9.83 5.74
CA SER A 178 -25.19 9.27 5.70
C SER A 178 -25.12 8.03 6.59
N PHE A 179 -24.50 6.96 6.09
CA PHE A 179 -24.23 5.75 6.86
C PHE A 179 -22.81 5.70 7.45
N ALA A 180 -22.07 6.81 7.41
CA ALA A 180 -20.69 6.85 7.87
C ALA A 180 -20.56 6.45 9.35
N GLY A 181 -19.60 5.55 9.65
CA GLY A 181 -19.25 5.17 11.01
C GLY A 181 -18.50 6.25 11.81
N THR A 182 -18.07 7.32 11.14
CA THR A 182 -17.41 8.49 11.76
C THR A 182 -18.01 9.78 11.23
N LEU A 183 -17.97 10.83 12.04
CA LEU A 183 -18.50 12.15 11.70
C LEU A 183 -17.51 12.89 10.78
N ASP A 184 -17.55 12.54 9.48
CA ASP A 184 -16.70 13.08 8.42
C ASP A 184 -17.31 14.31 7.72
N GLU A 185 -16.60 14.83 6.70
CA GLU A 185 -17.01 16.04 5.97
C GLU A 185 -18.40 15.94 5.31
N THR A 186 -18.82 14.73 4.92
CA THR A 186 -20.13 14.49 4.31
C THR A 186 -21.19 14.29 5.39
N ALA A 187 -20.89 13.47 6.42
CA ALA A 187 -21.80 13.20 7.52
C ALA A 187 -22.23 14.46 8.28
N GLU A 188 -21.34 15.44 8.44
CA GLU A 188 -21.68 16.75 9.05
C GLU A 188 -22.74 17.54 8.31
N ARG A 189 -22.95 17.24 7.03
CA ARG A 189 -23.90 17.94 6.15
C ARG A 189 -25.13 17.10 5.84
N ALA A 190 -25.20 15.89 6.38
CA ALA A 190 -26.38 15.05 6.27
C ALA A 190 -27.47 15.52 7.25
N HIS A 191 -28.73 15.28 6.88
CA HIS A 191 -29.86 15.48 7.79
C HIS A 191 -29.90 14.42 8.88
N TYR A 192 -29.52 13.18 8.53
CA TYR A 192 -29.41 12.06 9.45
C TYR A 192 -28.08 11.34 9.25
N VAL A 193 -27.42 11.02 10.37
CA VAL A 193 -26.27 10.11 10.40
C VAL A 193 -26.75 8.82 11.03
N CYS A 194 -26.72 7.74 10.26
CA CYS A 194 -27.20 6.40 10.62
C CYS A 194 -26.02 5.43 10.52
N PRO A 195 -25.12 5.37 11.52
CA PRO A 195 -23.86 4.64 11.40
C PRO A 195 -24.06 3.16 11.06
N ASP A 196 -23.40 2.72 9.98
CA ASP A 196 -23.29 1.31 9.63
C ASP A 196 -22.41 0.56 10.65
N HIS A 197 -22.54 -0.77 10.66
CA HIS A 197 -21.60 -1.65 11.34
C HIS A 197 -20.21 -1.56 10.72
N HIS A 198 -19.17 -1.78 11.53
CA HIS A 198 -17.89 -2.18 10.96
C HIS A 198 -18.04 -3.59 10.32
N TYR A 199 -17.30 -3.91 9.26
CA TYR A 199 -17.45 -5.20 8.57
C TYR A 199 -17.24 -6.43 9.50
N LEU A 200 -16.50 -6.27 10.61
CA LEU A 200 -16.32 -7.30 11.64
C LEU A 200 -17.53 -7.48 12.58
N GLU A 201 -18.55 -6.64 12.47
CA GLU A 201 -19.76 -6.64 13.31
C GLU A 201 -21.02 -7.01 12.53
N SER A 202 -20.92 -7.14 11.19
CA SER A 202 -22.06 -7.44 10.32
C SER A 202 -21.82 -8.67 9.47
N TRP A 203 -22.93 -9.34 9.15
CA TRP A 203 -22.97 -10.23 8.01
C TRP A 203 -23.06 -9.41 6.71
N SER A 204 -22.29 -9.79 5.70
CA SER A 204 -22.35 -9.21 4.36
C SER A 204 -21.86 -10.23 3.33
N ASP A 205 -22.15 -10.01 2.06
CA ASP A 205 -21.54 -10.70 0.93
C ASP A 205 -20.81 -9.72 0.01
N ALA A 206 -19.85 -10.24 -0.77
CA ALA A 206 -19.22 -9.53 -1.87
C ALA A 206 -18.83 -10.51 -2.97
N GLU A 207 -18.89 -10.09 -4.24
CA GLU A 207 -18.42 -10.89 -5.38
C GLU A 207 -17.23 -10.18 -6.04
N PRO A 208 -16.03 -10.16 -5.43
CA PRO A 208 -14.88 -9.39 -5.94
C PRO A 208 -14.37 -9.89 -7.30
N ILE A 209 -14.58 -11.17 -7.60
CA ILE A 209 -14.27 -11.80 -8.89
C ILE A 209 -15.53 -12.53 -9.33
N THR A 210 -15.92 -12.40 -10.60
CA THR A 210 -17.12 -13.06 -11.11
C THR A 210 -17.06 -14.57 -10.86
N GLY A 211 -18.10 -15.11 -10.22
CA GLY A 211 -18.18 -16.51 -9.83
C GLY A 211 -17.65 -16.83 -8.43
N ILE A 212 -16.98 -15.89 -7.75
CA ILE A 212 -16.47 -16.08 -6.39
C ILE A 212 -17.18 -15.12 -5.44
N ILE A 213 -18.08 -15.66 -4.63
CA ILE A 213 -18.87 -14.91 -3.65
C ILE A 213 -18.24 -15.12 -2.28
N SER A 214 -17.70 -14.08 -1.66
CA SER A 214 -17.18 -14.11 -0.30
C SER A 214 -18.27 -13.73 0.70
N LEU A 215 -18.31 -14.42 1.84
CA LEU A 215 -19.14 -14.05 2.98
C LEU A 215 -18.30 -13.38 4.07
N THR A 216 -18.75 -12.21 4.50
CA THR A 216 -18.24 -11.54 5.69
C THR A 216 -18.99 -12.07 6.90
N GLN A 217 -18.24 -12.57 7.88
CA GLN A 217 -18.77 -13.09 9.13
C GLN A 217 -18.44 -12.12 10.28
N PRO A 218 -19.42 -11.76 11.13
CA PRO A 218 -19.14 -10.94 12.28
C PRO A 218 -18.27 -11.72 13.29
N ALA A 219 -17.12 -11.15 13.65
CA ALA A 219 -16.22 -11.68 14.67
C ALA A 219 -16.59 -11.20 16.08
N ILE A 220 -17.39 -10.14 16.17
CA ILE A 220 -17.87 -9.56 17.43
C ILE A 220 -19.30 -9.06 17.27
N ARG A 221 -20.03 -8.96 18.38
CA ARG A 221 -21.32 -8.25 18.40
C ARG A 221 -21.07 -6.74 18.21
N PRO A 222 -22.01 -6.00 17.60
CA PRO A 222 -21.89 -4.55 17.47
C PRO A 222 -21.57 -3.89 18.81
N MET A 223 -20.47 -3.13 18.86
CA MET A 223 -20.02 -2.47 20.09
C MET A 223 -20.76 -1.15 20.36
N GLY A 224 -21.29 -0.53 19.32
CA GLY A 224 -22.08 0.70 19.39
C GLY A 224 -23.55 0.49 19.01
N GLU A 225 -24.36 1.54 19.19
CA GLU A 225 -25.74 1.61 18.72
C GLU A 225 -25.77 1.87 17.19
N THR A 226 -25.29 0.88 16.46
CA THR A 226 -25.16 0.87 15.00
C THR A 226 -26.17 -0.11 14.40
N ARG A 227 -26.44 -0.02 13.10
CA ARG A 227 -27.27 -0.99 12.39
C ARG A 227 -26.76 -1.15 10.96
N ALA A 228 -26.66 -2.40 10.50
CA ALA A 228 -26.31 -2.70 9.11
C ALA A 228 -27.13 -1.85 8.12
N VAL A 229 -26.48 -1.30 7.10
CA VAL A 229 -27.15 -0.56 6.01
C VAL A 229 -28.27 -1.40 5.39
N THR A 230 -27.98 -2.68 5.12
CA THR A 230 -28.94 -3.63 4.54
C THR A 230 -30.17 -3.82 5.42
N GLU A 231 -30.01 -3.91 6.74
CA GLU A 231 -31.12 -4.00 7.69
C GLU A 231 -31.91 -2.68 7.76
N SER A 232 -31.20 -1.55 7.79
CA SER A 232 -31.81 -0.22 7.83
C SER A 232 -32.72 0.01 6.64
N LEU A 233 -32.23 -0.27 5.43
CA LEU A 233 -32.99 -0.11 4.19
C LEU A 233 -34.22 -1.04 4.16
N ASN A 234 -34.08 -2.30 4.60
CA ASN A 234 -35.19 -3.26 4.65
C ASN A 234 -36.28 -2.86 5.64
N ILE A 235 -35.91 -2.36 6.81
CA ILE A 235 -36.87 -1.84 7.80
C ILE A 235 -37.63 -0.64 7.23
N TRP A 236 -36.93 0.30 6.60
CA TRP A 236 -37.57 1.48 6.01
C TRP A 236 -38.45 1.16 4.80
N SER A 237 -38.14 0.10 4.05
CA SER A 237 -39.00 -0.41 2.98
C SER A 237 -40.16 -1.30 3.46
N GLY A 238 -40.32 -1.50 4.77
CA GLY A 238 -41.42 -2.26 5.37
C GLY A 238 -41.24 -3.78 5.36
N GLN A 239 -40.02 -4.28 5.16
CA GLN A 239 -39.68 -5.71 5.13
C GLN A 239 -38.58 -6.03 6.18
N PRO A 240 -38.87 -5.91 7.48
CA PRO A 240 -37.86 -6.07 8.51
C PRO A 240 -37.24 -7.49 8.49
N ALA A 241 -35.94 -7.56 8.22
CA ALA A 241 -35.15 -8.78 8.25
C ALA A 241 -33.71 -8.44 8.66
N SER A 242 -33.04 -9.37 9.36
CA SER A 242 -31.63 -9.20 9.70
C SER A 242 -30.73 -9.45 8.50
N ALA A 243 -29.52 -8.88 8.47
CA ALA A 243 -28.53 -9.13 7.42
C ALA A 243 -28.18 -10.63 7.32
N HIS A 244 -28.09 -11.30 8.49
CA HIS A 244 -27.91 -12.74 8.57
C HIS A 244 -29.02 -13.51 7.86
N ASP A 245 -30.29 -13.22 8.17
CA ASP A 245 -31.42 -13.97 7.62
C ASP A 245 -31.57 -13.76 6.12
N LEU A 246 -31.30 -12.54 5.64
CA LEU A 246 -31.28 -12.22 4.21
C LEU A 246 -30.22 -13.05 3.46
N LEU A 247 -29.00 -13.15 4.01
CA LEU A 247 -27.93 -13.92 3.40
C LEU A 247 -28.18 -15.43 3.51
N LYS A 248 -28.68 -15.90 4.65
CA LYS A 248 -29.04 -17.30 4.83
C LYS A 248 -30.16 -17.72 3.89
N GLN A 249 -31.13 -16.85 3.63
CA GLN A 249 -32.16 -17.08 2.64
C GLN A 249 -31.57 -17.10 1.22
N ARG A 250 -30.70 -16.16 0.88
CA ARG A 250 -30.07 -16.06 -0.45
C ARG A 250 -29.17 -17.26 -0.78
N TYR A 251 -28.48 -17.80 0.22
CA TYR A 251 -27.49 -18.88 0.06
C TYR A 251 -27.92 -20.19 0.74
N ALA A 252 -29.23 -20.44 0.88
CA ALA A 252 -29.77 -21.55 1.69
C ALA A 252 -29.17 -22.93 1.35
N GLU A 253 -28.91 -23.21 0.06
CA GLU A 253 -28.35 -24.49 -0.38
C GLU A 253 -26.87 -24.69 -0.01
N ASN A 254 -26.11 -23.60 0.12
CA ASN A 254 -24.66 -23.62 0.32
C ASN A 254 -24.24 -22.98 1.65
N TRP A 255 -25.18 -22.63 2.54
CA TRP A 255 -24.94 -21.80 3.71
C TRP A 255 -23.83 -22.34 4.62
N GLU A 256 -23.93 -23.61 5.03
CA GLU A 256 -22.96 -24.23 5.94
C GLU A 256 -21.54 -24.23 5.34
N HIS A 257 -21.41 -24.59 4.06
CA HIS A 257 -20.14 -24.55 3.36
C HIS A 257 -19.59 -23.13 3.21
N ALA A 258 -20.46 -22.16 2.89
CA ALA A 258 -20.08 -20.77 2.71
C ALA A 258 -19.57 -20.13 4.01
N VAL A 259 -20.19 -20.48 5.14
CA VAL A 259 -19.75 -20.05 6.47
C VAL A 259 -18.43 -20.73 6.86
N GLU A 260 -18.26 -22.02 6.58
CA GLU A 260 -17.02 -22.73 6.91
C GLU A 260 -15.83 -22.28 6.03
N ALA A 261 -16.01 -22.23 4.71
CA ALA A 261 -14.95 -21.90 3.75
C ALA A 261 -14.73 -20.38 3.60
N GLY A 262 -15.71 -19.55 3.96
CA GLY A 262 -15.70 -18.10 3.78
C GLY A 262 -16.04 -17.62 2.37
N PHE A 263 -16.30 -18.53 1.43
CA PHE A 263 -16.71 -18.21 0.06
C PHE A 263 -17.55 -19.33 -0.58
N ILE A 264 -18.21 -18.98 -1.68
CA ILE A 264 -18.94 -19.88 -2.57
C ILE A 264 -18.38 -19.68 -3.98
N GLU A 265 -18.04 -20.79 -4.64
CA GLU A 265 -17.68 -20.79 -6.05
C GLU A 265 -18.89 -21.17 -6.91
N THR A 266 -19.17 -20.35 -7.92
CA THR A 266 -20.27 -20.51 -8.86
C THR A 266 -19.74 -20.47 -10.29
N GLN A 267 -20.47 -21.11 -11.20
CA GLN A 267 -20.08 -21.12 -12.60
C GLN A 267 -20.35 -19.73 -13.21
N PRO A 268 -19.32 -19.04 -13.73
CA PRO A 268 -19.52 -17.72 -14.32
C PRO A 268 -20.36 -17.85 -15.61
N PRO A 269 -21.19 -16.85 -15.94
CA PRO A 269 -21.94 -16.85 -17.20
C PRO A 269 -20.98 -16.86 -18.39
N SER A 270 -21.28 -17.66 -19.42
CA SER A 270 -20.49 -17.69 -20.66
C SER A 270 -20.51 -16.32 -21.33
N ARG A 271 -19.34 -15.75 -21.62
CA ARG A 271 -19.20 -14.49 -22.36
C ARG A 271 -18.55 -14.74 -23.70
N ASN A 272 -19.25 -14.37 -24.77
CA ASN A 272 -18.67 -14.29 -26.11
C ASN A 272 -18.18 -12.86 -26.33
N LEU A 273 -16.93 -12.69 -26.75
CA LEU A 273 -16.39 -11.39 -27.13
C LEU A 273 -16.74 -11.09 -28.58
N GLU A 274 -17.38 -9.95 -28.80
CA GLU A 274 -17.54 -9.37 -30.13
C GLU A 274 -16.50 -8.29 -30.35
N TRP A 275 -15.61 -8.51 -31.31
CA TRP A 275 -14.61 -7.53 -31.69
C TRP A 275 -15.20 -6.53 -32.68
N LYS A 276 -15.24 -5.26 -32.28
CA LYS A 276 -15.67 -4.16 -33.15
C LYS A 276 -14.45 -3.41 -33.66
N THR A 277 -14.36 -3.24 -34.98
CA THR A 277 -13.37 -2.36 -35.58
C THR A 277 -13.76 -0.92 -35.28
N MET A 278 -13.01 -0.25 -34.41
CA MET A 278 -13.17 1.17 -34.19
C MET A 278 -12.22 1.95 -35.09
N PRO A 279 -12.66 3.04 -35.73
CA PRO A 279 -11.73 3.96 -36.37
C PRO A 279 -10.77 4.48 -35.31
N ALA A 280 -9.47 4.46 -35.60
CA ALA A 280 -8.47 5.04 -34.74
C ALA A 280 -8.70 6.54 -34.63
N SER A 281 -9.45 6.94 -33.60
CA SER A 281 -9.44 8.28 -33.07
C SER A 281 -7.99 8.57 -32.67
N ARG A 282 -7.30 9.46 -33.39
CA ARG A 282 -6.07 10.06 -32.88
C ARG A 282 -6.52 11.21 -31.99
N PRO A 283 -6.37 11.11 -30.65
CA PRO A 283 -6.57 12.26 -29.81
C PRO A 283 -5.66 13.38 -30.32
N GLN A 284 -6.17 14.60 -30.30
CA GLN A 284 -5.33 15.75 -30.61
C GLN A 284 -4.19 15.78 -29.58
N PRO A 285 -2.92 15.85 -29.98
CA PRO A 285 -1.82 15.86 -29.03
C PRO A 285 -2.05 16.99 -28.04
N ALA A 286 -2.05 16.66 -26.75
CA ALA A 286 -2.26 17.66 -25.71
C ALA A 286 -1.19 18.75 -25.89
N ALA A 287 -1.64 19.98 -26.10
CA ALA A 287 -0.73 21.12 -26.26
C ALA A 287 0.23 21.15 -25.07
N GLN A 288 1.53 21.11 -25.32
CA GLN A 288 2.55 21.26 -24.28
C GLN A 288 2.44 22.69 -23.71
N GLY A 289 1.65 22.84 -22.65
CA GLY A 289 1.53 24.08 -21.90
C GLY A 289 2.86 24.42 -21.22
N SER A 290 3.11 25.71 -20.97
CA SER A 290 4.34 26.23 -20.33
C SER A 290 4.43 25.98 -18.81
N GLY A 291 3.72 24.98 -18.27
CA GLY A 291 3.68 24.65 -16.84
C GLY A 291 3.96 23.18 -16.55
N TYR A 292 3.92 22.81 -15.27
CA TYR A 292 4.12 21.43 -14.83
C TYR A 292 2.85 20.59 -15.00
N ALA A 293 2.99 19.27 -15.06
CA ALA A 293 1.88 18.33 -14.93
C ALA A 293 1.77 17.86 -13.47
N LEU A 294 0.63 18.09 -12.84
CA LEU A 294 0.28 17.51 -11.55
C LEU A 294 -0.32 16.12 -11.78
N ILE A 295 0.18 15.13 -11.04
CA ILE A 295 -0.38 13.77 -11.02
C ILE A 295 -0.84 13.48 -9.60
N LEU A 296 -2.12 13.12 -9.49
CA LEU A 296 -2.75 12.66 -8.27
C LEU A 296 -2.72 11.13 -8.28
N HIS A 297 -2.33 10.52 -7.17
CA HIS A 297 -2.35 9.07 -7.06
C HIS A 297 -2.81 8.64 -5.68
N PRO A 298 -3.50 7.49 -5.54
CA PRO A 298 -3.71 6.89 -4.24
C PRO A 298 -2.36 6.54 -3.60
N SER A 299 -2.23 6.75 -2.29
CA SER A 299 -1.09 6.22 -1.54
C SER A 299 -1.35 4.77 -1.12
N VAL A 300 -0.29 4.00 -0.90
CA VAL A 300 -0.41 2.60 -0.44
C VAL A 300 -1.08 2.53 0.94
N GLY A 301 -0.75 3.48 1.82
CA GLY A 301 -1.31 3.52 3.19
C GLY A 301 -2.74 4.05 3.25
N MET A 302 -3.07 5.14 2.55
CA MET A 302 -4.38 5.81 2.68
C MET A 302 -5.39 5.49 1.58
N LEU A 303 -4.95 5.00 0.41
CA LEU A 303 -5.78 4.90 -0.80
C LEU A 303 -6.50 6.24 -1.11
N ASP A 304 -7.80 6.30 -0.84
CA ASP A 304 -8.71 7.45 -1.03
C ASP A 304 -8.95 8.28 0.26
N GLY A 305 -8.41 7.84 1.40
CA GLY A 305 -8.55 8.48 2.70
C GLY A 305 -9.72 7.96 3.55
N SER A 306 -10.43 6.92 3.09
CA SER A 306 -11.42 6.18 3.90
C SER A 306 -10.85 5.69 5.23
N HIS A 307 -9.55 5.38 5.27
CA HIS A 307 -8.84 4.96 6.49
C HIS A 307 -8.11 6.09 7.23
N ALA A 308 -8.43 7.37 6.98
CA ALA A 308 -7.71 8.50 7.57
C ALA A 308 -7.81 8.59 9.11
N TYR A 309 -8.69 7.81 9.76
CA TYR A 309 -8.77 7.66 11.21
C TYR A 309 -7.78 6.62 11.78
N ASN A 310 -7.10 5.84 10.94
CA ASN A 310 -6.25 4.72 11.34
C ASN A 310 -4.79 5.17 11.60
N PRO A 311 -4.31 5.13 12.85
CA PRO A 311 -2.97 5.61 13.19
C PRO A 311 -1.83 4.76 12.61
N TRP A 312 -2.03 3.45 12.44
CA TRP A 312 -0.99 2.56 11.88
C TRP A 312 -0.63 2.96 10.46
N LEU A 313 -1.64 3.33 9.67
CA LEU A 313 -1.46 3.67 8.26
C LEU A 313 -0.88 5.09 8.07
N HIS A 314 -1.03 5.98 9.05
CA HIS A 314 -0.32 7.28 9.06
C HIS A 314 1.16 7.13 9.44
N GLU A 315 1.49 6.24 10.37
CA GLU A 315 2.87 5.95 10.76
C GLU A 315 3.58 4.99 9.77
N LEU A 316 2.82 4.29 8.92
CA LEU A 316 3.36 3.43 7.89
C LEU A 316 4.19 4.27 6.90
N PRO A 317 5.50 4.01 6.74
CA PRO A 317 6.31 4.75 5.79
C PRO A 317 5.87 4.43 4.36
N ASP A 318 5.64 5.47 3.56
CA ASP A 318 5.38 5.30 2.14
C ASP A 318 6.54 4.50 1.49
N PRO A 319 6.26 3.45 0.70
CA PRO A 319 7.29 2.55 0.22
C PRO A 319 8.41 3.21 -0.59
N MET A 320 8.11 4.33 -1.26
CA MET A 320 9.06 5.03 -2.12
C MET A 320 9.73 6.20 -1.39
N THR A 321 8.94 7.10 -0.84
CA THR A 321 9.43 8.34 -0.20
C THR A 321 9.89 8.14 1.24
N LYS A 322 9.44 7.07 1.91
CA LYS A 322 9.69 6.78 3.33
C LYS A 322 9.14 7.83 4.30
N ILE A 323 8.23 8.67 3.81
CA ILE A 323 7.52 9.68 4.60
C ILE A 323 6.34 9.03 5.33
N THR A 324 6.06 9.56 6.52
CA THR A 324 4.92 9.24 7.36
C THR A 324 4.14 10.52 7.67
N TRP A 325 2.88 10.40 8.06
CA TRP A 325 2.05 11.49 8.60
C TRP A 325 1.81 12.72 7.69
N ASP A 326 2.18 12.70 6.41
CA ASP A 326 1.94 13.78 5.45
C ASP A 326 1.88 13.24 4.02
N ASN A 327 1.07 13.88 3.18
CA ASN A 327 1.34 13.89 1.75
C ASN A 327 2.33 15.01 1.39
N CYS A 328 3.08 14.79 0.32
CA CYS A 328 4.14 15.67 -0.13
C CYS A 328 3.99 15.99 -1.63
N ALA A 329 4.64 17.06 -2.07
CA ALA A 329 4.89 17.31 -3.49
C ALA A 329 6.20 16.61 -3.89
N SER A 330 6.08 15.45 -4.55
CA SER A 330 7.24 14.71 -5.07
C SER A 330 7.73 15.33 -6.36
N LEU A 331 8.99 15.76 -6.39
CA LEU A 331 9.65 16.43 -7.52
C LEU A 331 10.89 15.65 -7.96
N SER A 332 11.25 15.74 -9.24
CA SER A 332 12.54 15.22 -9.69
C SER A 332 13.71 16.07 -9.15
N PRO A 333 14.92 15.51 -9.04
CA PRO A 333 16.11 16.29 -8.70
C PRO A 333 16.33 17.50 -9.61
N ALA A 334 16.07 17.37 -10.92
CA ALA A 334 16.21 18.46 -11.89
C ALA A 334 15.16 19.56 -11.65
N THR A 335 13.90 19.19 -11.41
CA THR A 335 12.84 20.15 -11.06
C THR A 335 13.14 20.88 -9.75
N ALA A 336 13.57 20.14 -8.73
CA ALA A 336 13.92 20.71 -7.43
C ALA A 336 15.09 21.70 -7.53
N ALA A 337 16.12 21.37 -8.31
CA ALA A 337 17.24 22.27 -8.60
C ALA A 337 16.78 23.54 -9.35
N ALA A 338 15.93 23.40 -10.37
CA ALA A 338 15.38 24.53 -11.13
C ALA A 338 14.54 25.48 -10.25
N LEU A 339 13.75 24.93 -9.33
CA LEU A 339 12.95 25.69 -8.37
C LEU A 339 13.74 26.16 -7.13
N ARG A 340 15.00 25.72 -6.98
CA ARG A 340 15.88 25.97 -5.82
C ARG A 340 15.22 25.55 -4.50
N VAL A 341 14.70 24.33 -4.47
CA VAL A 341 14.07 23.69 -3.30
C VAL A 341 14.77 22.37 -2.97
N THR A 342 14.67 21.97 -1.71
CA THR A 342 15.22 20.74 -1.13
C THR A 342 14.16 20.07 -0.26
N ASP A 343 14.45 18.85 0.23
CA ASP A 343 13.54 18.12 1.12
C ASP A 343 13.07 18.97 2.31
N GLY A 344 11.76 19.04 2.46
CA GLY A 344 11.07 19.78 3.53
C GLY A 344 10.82 21.26 3.22
N ASP A 345 11.35 21.83 2.14
CA ASP A 345 10.91 23.16 1.69
C ASP A 345 9.43 23.12 1.29
N ILE A 346 8.68 24.18 1.57
CA ILE A 346 7.25 24.25 1.24
C ILE A 346 7.06 24.97 -0.10
N VAL A 347 6.33 24.31 -1.01
CA VAL A 347 5.88 24.89 -2.28
C VAL A 347 4.37 25.08 -2.28
N SER A 348 3.91 26.10 -3.01
CA SER A 348 2.50 26.33 -3.30
C SER A 348 2.18 25.87 -4.72
N ILE A 349 1.22 24.94 -4.82
CA ILE A 349 0.60 24.47 -6.06
C ILE A 349 -0.81 25.05 -6.08
N GLU A 350 -1.02 26.11 -6.87
CA GLU A 350 -2.33 26.81 -6.98
C GLU A 350 -2.98 27.12 -5.61
N SER A 351 -2.21 27.65 -4.65
CA SER A 351 -2.63 27.97 -3.27
C SER A 351 -2.73 26.78 -2.31
N MET A 352 -2.41 25.55 -2.72
CA MET A 352 -2.19 24.44 -1.80
C MET A 352 -0.72 24.36 -1.42
N GLU A 353 -0.41 24.34 -0.14
CA GLU A 353 0.96 24.31 0.36
C GLU A 353 1.34 22.91 0.80
N LEU A 354 2.40 22.35 0.20
CA LEU A 354 2.87 21.01 0.49
C LEU A 354 4.37 21.02 0.73
N PRO A 355 4.89 20.18 1.64
CA PRO A 355 6.32 19.96 1.75
C PRO A 355 6.84 19.22 0.51
N VAL A 356 8.04 19.59 0.07
CA VAL A 356 8.75 18.96 -1.05
C VAL A 356 9.44 17.69 -0.58
N VAL A 357 9.34 16.64 -1.41
CA VAL A 357 10.21 15.47 -1.38
C VAL A 357 10.90 15.37 -2.74
N VAL A 358 12.22 15.41 -2.75
CA VAL A 358 13.02 15.20 -3.96
C VAL A 358 13.17 13.71 -4.17
N GLN A 359 12.49 13.18 -5.20
CA GLN A 359 12.43 11.75 -5.46
C GLN A 359 13.10 11.44 -6.80
N PRO A 360 14.25 10.72 -6.77
CA PRO A 360 14.88 10.22 -7.98
C PRO A 360 13.93 9.33 -8.81
N GLY A 361 14.05 9.40 -10.14
CA GLY A 361 13.18 8.69 -11.07
C GLY A 361 11.84 9.36 -11.40
N GLN A 362 11.49 10.47 -10.74
CA GLN A 362 10.37 11.33 -11.16
C GLN A 362 10.65 12.00 -12.51
N HIS A 363 9.62 12.22 -13.33
CA HIS A 363 9.73 12.96 -14.58
C HIS A 363 9.90 14.48 -14.35
N ASP A 364 10.78 15.16 -15.10
CA ASP A 364 11.25 16.53 -14.79
C ASP A 364 10.21 17.65 -14.99
N ARG A 365 9.09 17.33 -15.63
CA ARG A 365 7.93 18.22 -15.80
C ARG A 365 6.74 17.84 -14.94
N VAL A 366 6.91 16.91 -13.99
CA VAL A 366 5.82 16.34 -13.20
C VAL A 366 6.00 16.65 -11.73
N VAL A 367 4.89 16.95 -11.06
CA VAL A 367 4.77 16.92 -9.60
C VAL A 367 3.74 15.86 -9.23
N ALA A 368 4.12 14.91 -8.39
CA ALA A 368 3.21 13.87 -7.91
C ALA A 368 2.74 14.19 -6.49
N VAL A 369 1.44 14.06 -6.23
CA VAL A 369 0.83 14.31 -4.92
C VAL A 369 -0.12 13.16 -4.58
N ALA A 370 0.03 12.61 -3.37
CA ALA A 370 -0.83 11.54 -2.89
C ALA A 370 -2.23 12.05 -2.47
N LEU A 371 -3.26 11.27 -2.82
CA LEU A 371 -4.63 11.38 -2.33
C LEU A 371 -4.79 10.69 -0.96
N GLY A 372 -5.92 10.96 -0.30
CA GLY A 372 -6.30 10.34 0.97
C GLY A 372 -5.86 11.09 2.24
N TYR A 373 -5.32 12.30 2.08
CA TYR A 373 -4.90 13.18 3.18
C TYR A 373 -5.81 14.42 3.27
N GLY A 374 -5.62 15.24 4.31
CA GLY A 374 -6.44 16.43 4.56
C GLY A 374 -7.89 16.13 4.98
N ARG A 375 -8.14 14.91 5.48
CA ARG A 375 -9.45 14.42 5.92
C ARG A 375 -9.75 14.86 7.35
N LYS A 376 -11.01 15.16 7.67
CA LYS A 376 -11.46 15.53 9.02
C LYS A 376 -11.18 14.45 10.05
N ALA A 377 -11.34 13.18 9.68
CA ALA A 377 -11.08 12.04 10.56
C ALA A 377 -9.67 12.04 11.18
N SER A 378 -8.70 12.73 10.57
CA SER A 378 -7.34 12.89 11.08
C SER A 378 -7.20 13.90 12.24
N GLU A 379 -8.23 14.71 12.54
CA GLU A 379 -8.23 15.68 13.64
C GLU A 379 -8.02 15.02 15.01
N ARG A 380 -8.41 13.75 15.15
CA ARG A 380 -8.20 12.95 16.37
C ARG A 380 -6.72 12.85 16.77
N PHE A 381 -5.79 13.07 15.85
CA PHE A 381 -4.34 12.96 16.10
C PHE A 381 -3.69 14.27 16.55
N ALA A 382 -4.46 15.35 16.72
CA ALA A 382 -3.94 16.63 17.21
C ALA A 382 -3.19 16.50 18.55
N ASN A 383 -3.59 15.56 19.40
CA ASN A 383 -3.01 15.32 20.71
C ASN A 383 -2.08 14.09 20.77
N LEU A 384 -1.71 13.51 19.62
CA LEU A 384 -0.79 12.38 19.58
C LEU A 384 0.66 12.80 19.91
N GLY A 385 1.36 11.97 20.69
CA GLY A 385 2.76 12.18 21.10
C GLY A 385 2.92 12.71 22.52
N PRO A 386 4.17 12.79 23.02
CA PRO A 386 4.46 13.26 24.38
C PRO A 386 4.13 14.75 24.56
N ARG A 387 3.74 15.14 25.78
CA ARG A 387 3.53 16.54 26.17
C ARG A 387 4.82 17.10 26.74
N TRP A 388 5.62 17.77 25.92
CA TRP A 388 6.90 18.37 26.32
C TRP A 388 7.14 19.69 25.57
N ILE A 389 8.14 20.46 26.01
CA ILE A 389 8.31 21.88 25.63
C ILE A 389 8.55 22.09 24.14
N ASP A 390 9.28 21.17 23.49
CA ASP A 390 9.65 21.26 22.07
C ASP A 390 8.72 20.43 21.16
N ARG A 391 7.51 20.10 21.64
CA ARG A 391 6.55 19.29 20.89
C ARG A 391 6.14 20.02 19.61
N GLN A 392 6.29 19.35 18.47
CA GLN A 392 5.71 19.81 17.22
C GLN A 392 4.32 19.17 16.97
N PRO A 393 3.38 19.89 16.35
CA PRO A 393 2.06 19.34 16.06
C PRO A 393 2.12 18.25 14.99
N THR A 394 1.30 17.22 15.18
CA THR A 394 1.07 16.16 14.18
C THR A 394 0.23 16.67 13.01
N VAL A 395 -0.77 17.50 13.32
CA VAL A 395 -1.72 18.07 12.37
C VAL A 395 -1.28 19.47 11.90
N ASN A 396 -1.75 19.89 10.72
CA ASN A 396 -1.53 21.22 10.16
C ASN A 396 -2.37 22.30 10.89
N ALA A 397 -2.29 23.54 10.40
CA ALA A 397 -3.05 24.67 10.97
C ALA A 397 -4.58 24.52 10.87
N LYS A 398 -5.08 23.65 9.98
CA LYS A 398 -6.52 23.31 9.85
C LYS A 398 -6.92 22.15 10.76
N GLY A 399 -6.02 21.65 11.59
CA GLY A 399 -6.26 20.49 12.46
C GLY A 399 -6.18 19.15 11.75
N ARG A 400 -5.71 19.07 10.50
CA ARG A 400 -5.70 17.82 9.70
C ARG A 400 -4.28 17.36 9.34
N ILE A 401 -4.11 16.09 9.06
CA ILE A 401 -2.85 15.52 8.54
C ILE A 401 -2.79 15.75 7.02
N GLY A 402 -1.73 16.39 6.54
CA GLY A 402 -1.56 16.72 5.12
C GLY A 402 -2.63 17.67 4.56
N GLU A 403 -2.68 17.76 3.24
CA GLU A 403 -3.67 18.57 2.51
C GLU A 403 -4.52 17.71 1.57
N ASN A 404 -5.78 18.09 1.35
CA ASN A 404 -6.68 17.35 0.48
C ASN A 404 -6.46 17.73 -0.99
N ALA A 405 -5.83 16.83 -1.75
CA ALA A 405 -5.52 17.00 -3.16
C ALA A 405 -6.67 16.66 -4.13
N ALA A 406 -7.79 16.10 -3.65
CA ALA A 406 -8.94 15.72 -4.49
C ALA A 406 -9.54 16.90 -5.27
N ARG A 407 -9.42 18.13 -4.75
CA ARG A 407 -9.85 19.37 -5.43
C ARG A 407 -9.17 19.63 -6.79
N PHE A 408 -8.09 18.92 -7.10
CA PHE A 408 -7.38 19.02 -8.37
C PHE A 408 -7.80 17.95 -9.39
N LEU A 409 -8.66 17.01 -8.99
CA LEU A 409 -9.31 16.12 -9.94
C LEU A 409 -10.15 16.94 -10.92
N SER A 410 -10.48 16.35 -12.06
CA SER A 410 -11.44 16.94 -12.99
C SER A 410 -12.25 15.84 -13.66
N ILE A 411 -13.41 16.17 -14.21
CA ILE A 411 -14.21 15.22 -14.99
C ILE A 411 -14.15 15.68 -16.45
N ALA A 412 -13.57 14.85 -17.32
CA ALA A 412 -13.42 15.15 -18.74
C ALA A 412 -13.66 13.90 -19.60
N ASN A 413 -14.43 14.06 -20.68
CA ASN A 413 -14.86 12.96 -21.56
C ASN A 413 -15.57 11.83 -20.80
N GLY A 414 -16.38 12.18 -19.80
CA GLY A 414 -17.12 11.20 -19.00
C GLY A 414 -16.26 10.34 -18.07
N ALA A 415 -15.00 10.74 -17.79
CA ALA A 415 -14.11 10.06 -16.87
C ALA A 415 -13.41 11.05 -15.92
N VAL A 416 -13.16 10.62 -14.68
CA VAL A 416 -12.37 11.38 -13.71
C VAL A 416 -10.89 11.34 -14.12
N ARG A 417 -10.28 12.51 -14.25
CA ARG A 417 -8.86 12.69 -14.56
C ARG A 417 -8.07 12.92 -13.29
N TYR A 418 -6.96 12.19 -13.19
CA TYR A 418 -6.03 12.24 -12.07
C TYR A 418 -4.83 13.14 -12.39
N GLU A 419 -4.74 13.61 -13.63
CA GLU A 419 -3.72 14.48 -14.14
C GLU A 419 -4.26 15.88 -14.44
N ARG A 420 -3.46 16.90 -14.15
CA ARG A 420 -3.73 18.30 -14.52
C ARG A 420 -2.49 18.93 -15.12
N THR A 421 -2.59 19.48 -16.32
CA THR A 421 -1.46 20.13 -17.00
C THR A 421 -1.45 21.65 -16.76
N GLY A 422 -0.27 22.26 -16.89
CA GLY A 422 -0.13 23.71 -16.80
C GLY A 422 -0.15 24.26 -15.37
N VAL A 423 0.05 23.43 -14.34
CA VAL A 423 0.06 23.90 -12.95
C VAL A 423 1.31 24.73 -12.69
N ARG A 424 1.15 25.81 -11.90
CA ARG A 424 2.25 26.66 -11.45
C ARG A 424 2.69 26.23 -10.05
N ILE A 425 3.98 26.01 -9.89
CA ILE A 425 4.62 25.70 -8.60
C ILE A 425 5.42 26.93 -8.19
N THR A 426 5.21 27.41 -6.97
CA THR A 426 5.92 28.57 -6.42
C THR A 426 6.55 28.24 -5.07
N ARG A 427 7.76 28.72 -4.81
CA ARG A 427 8.43 28.54 -3.52
C ARG A 427 7.83 29.53 -2.50
N THR A 428 7.49 29.04 -1.31
CA THR A 428 6.94 29.89 -0.24
C THR A 428 8.01 30.51 0.66
N GLY A 429 9.23 29.95 0.66
CA GLY A 429 10.32 30.34 1.55
C GLY A 429 10.29 29.68 2.93
N ARG A 430 9.21 28.95 3.27
CA ARG A 430 9.10 28.19 4.52
C ARG A 430 9.66 26.77 4.36
N ARG A 431 10.04 26.17 5.48
CA ARG A 431 10.60 24.80 5.56
C ARG A 431 10.10 24.09 6.81
N ILE A 432 9.92 22.77 6.70
CA ILE A 432 9.67 21.86 7.83
C ILE A 432 10.68 20.72 7.83
N GLU A 433 10.83 20.06 8.97
CA GLU A 433 11.47 18.75 9.03
C GLU A 433 10.46 17.68 8.62
N LEU A 434 10.86 16.80 7.72
CA LEU A 434 10.02 15.70 7.25
C LEU A 434 10.07 14.53 8.25
N ALA A 435 8.90 13.95 8.55
CA ALA A 435 8.79 12.72 9.33
C ALA A 435 9.12 11.51 8.44
N ALA A 436 10.40 11.33 8.13
CA ALA A 436 10.90 10.19 7.34
C ALA A 436 11.47 9.09 8.24
N THR A 437 11.37 7.82 7.84
CA THR A 437 12.05 6.72 8.56
C THR A 437 13.43 6.39 7.99
N GLN A 438 13.71 6.85 6.77
CA GLN A 438 15.00 6.66 6.09
C GLN A 438 15.50 8.00 5.55
N THR A 439 16.77 8.32 5.79
CA THR A 439 17.41 9.59 5.35
C THR A 439 18.52 9.38 4.33
N HIS A 440 19.12 8.20 4.30
CA HIS A 440 20.17 7.83 3.36
C HIS A 440 19.56 6.91 2.32
N HIS A 441 19.72 7.24 1.04
CA HIS A 441 18.94 6.62 -0.03
C HIS A 441 19.77 5.82 -1.02
N THR A 442 21.10 5.84 -0.94
CA THR A 442 22.01 5.07 -1.79
C THR A 442 22.84 4.09 -0.95
N LEU A 443 23.43 3.08 -1.59
CA LEU A 443 24.27 2.08 -0.91
C LEU A 443 25.72 2.52 -0.73
N GLU A 444 26.18 3.57 -1.41
CA GLU A 444 27.56 4.07 -1.35
C GLU A 444 28.60 2.96 -1.62
N GLY A 445 28.30 2.07 -2.57
CA GLY A 445 29.17 0.93 -2.92
C GLY A 445 29.23 -0.21 -1.89
N ARG A 446 28.42 -0.18 -0.83
CA ARG A 446 28.41 -1.23 0.21
C ARG A 446 27.68 -2.50 -0.29
N PRO A 447 28.22 -3.71 -0.05
CA PRO A 447 27.63 -4.96 -0.53
C PRO A 447 26.47 -5.45 0.36
N ILE A 448 25.48 -4.58 0.62
CA ILE A 448 24.31 -4.87 1.49
C ILE A 448 23.21 -5.57 0.70
N VAL A 449 22.90 -5.06 -0.49
CA VAL A 449 22.05 -5.73 -1.48
C VAL A 449 22.96 -6.11 -2.64
N GLN A 450 23.14 -7.41 -2.84
CA GLN A 450 23.97 -7.95 -3.90
C GLN A 450 23.08 -8.39 -5.05
N GLU A 451 23.36 -7.85 -6.23
CA GLU A 451 22.60 -8.12 -7.45
C GLU A 451 23.49 -8.89 -8.42
N ILE A 452 22.91 -9.90 -9.06
CA ILE A 452 23.56 -10.69 -10.10
C ILE A 452 22.66 -10.74 -11.32
N ALA A 453 23.24 -10.83 -12.50
CA ALA A 453 22.44 -11.06 -13.70
C ALA A 453 21.89 -12.50 -13.71
N VAL A 454 20.77 -12.72 -14.42
CA VAL A 454 20.19 -14.07 -14.58
C VAL A 454 21.21 -15.05 -15.18
N SER A 455 22.10 -14.58 -16.06
CA SER A 455 23.19 -15.37 -16.65
C SER A 455 24.27 -15.82 -15.66
N GLU A 456 24.24 -15.29 -14.44
CA GLU A 456 25.22 -15.57 -13.37
C GLU A 456 24.64 -16.44 -12.26
N VAL A 457 23.34 -16.72 -12.30
CA VAL A 457 22.68 -17.62 -11.35
C VAL A 457 23.34 -19.01 -11.42
N GLY A 458 23.65 -19.57 -10.25
CA GLY A 458 24.33 -20.86 -10.13
C GLY A 458 25.86 -20.77 -10.14
N LYS A 459 26.46 -19.59 -10.40
CA LYS A 459 27.87 -19.36 -10.09
C LYS A 459 28.03 -19.29 -8.57
N PRO A 460 29.06 -19.92 -7.98
CA PRO A 460 29.32 -19.78 -6.56
C PRO A 460 29.54 -18.29 -6.24
N PRO A 461 29.02 -17.78 -5.11
CA PRO A 461 29.33 -16.43 -4.67
C PRO A 461 30.85 -16.30 -4.54
N GLU A 462 31.39 -15.12 -4.83
CA GLU A 462 32.78 -14.79 -4.55
C GLU A 462 33.06 -15.16 -3.09
N ALA A 463 34.06 -16.04 -2.88
CA ALA A 463 34.15 -16.90 -1.71
C ALA A 463 33.85 -16.16 -0.40
N ALA A 464 32.85 -16.65 0.36
CA ALA A 464 32.64 -16.20 1.74
C ALA A 464 33.96 -16.41 2.50
N GLU A 465 34.53 -15.34 3.04
CA GLU A 465 35.77 -15.46 3.81
C GLU A 465 35.58 -16.50 4.92
N PRO A 466 36.53 -17.43 5.11
CA PRO A 466 36.45 -18.39 6.19
C PRO A 466 36.37 -17.62 7.52
N ARG A 467 35.28 -17.82 8.25
CA ARG A 467 35.11 -17.25 9.58
C ARG A 467 35.98 -18.02 10.57
N GLU A 468 37.05 -17.41 11.04
CA GLU A 468 37.78 -17.90 12.21
C GLU A 468 36.98 -17.56 13.47
N GLU A 469 36.54 -18.58 14.21
CA GLU A 469 35.91 -18.40 15.50
C GLU A 469 36.94 -18.64 16.61
N LEU A 470 37.08 -17.68 17.52
CA LEU A 470 37.99 -17.77 18.67
C LEU A 470 37.50 -18.75 19.75
N TRP A 471 36.21 -19.05 19.76
CA TRP A 471 35.55 -19.88 20.76
C TRP A 471 35.09 -21.21 20.13
N PRO A 472 35.13 -22.32 20.88
CA PRO A 472 34.55 -23.57 20.42
C PRO A 472 33.02 -23.44 20.32
N ALA A 473 32.40 -24.21 19.44
CA ALA A 473 30.95 -24.37 19.39
C ALA A 473 30.47 -25.23 20.58
N ASP A 474 30.40 -24.62 21.77
CA ASP A 474 30.09 -25.28 23.05
C ASP A 474 28.63 -25.10 23.50
N HIS A 475 27.81 -24.41 22.70
CA HIS A 475 26.38 -24.22 22.91
C HIS A 475 25.56 -25.06 21.92
N PRO A 476 25.24 -26.33 22.22
CA PRO A 476 24.30 -27.08 21.40
C PRO A 476 22.93 -26.42 21.48
N THR A 477 22.27 -26.26 20.32
CA THR A 477 20.87 -25.81 20.26
C THR A 477 19.95 -27.02 20.07
N PRO A 478 19.51 -27.69 21.16
CA PRO A 478 18.64 -28.86 21.04
C PRO A 478 17.26 -28.48 20.49
N GLY A 479 16.64 -29.40 19.74
CA GLY A 479 15.30 -29.17 19.17
C GLY A 479 15.35 -28.43 17.83
N HIS A 480 14.48 -27.44 17.66
CA HIS A 480 14.32 -26.72 16.41
C HIS A 480 15.32 -25.57 16.30
N ARG A 481 15.88 -25.36 15.10
CA ARG A 481 16.61 -24.13 14.75
C ARG A 481 15.73 -23.25 13.88
N TRP A 482 15.36 -22.08 14.40
CA TRP A 482 14.48 -21.16 13.71
C TRP A 482 15.28 -20.19 12.84
N ALA A 483 15.03 -20.21 11.53
CA ALA A 483 15.60 -19.29 10.56
C ALA A 483 14.49 -18.65 9.73
N MET A 484 14.77 -17.48 9.17
CA MET A 484 13.88 -16.79 8.24
C MET A 484 14.71 -16.40 7.02
N ALA A 485 14.28 -16.83 5.85
CA ALA A 485 14.87 -16.43 4.58
C ALA A 485 13.98 -15.37 3.94
N VAL A 486 14.57 -14.39 3.25
CA VAL A 486 13.78 -13.41 2.52
C VAL A 486 14.22 -13.39 1.06
N ASP A 487 13.30 -13.73 0.15
CA ASP A 487 13.48 -13.57 -1.28
C ASP A 487 13.33 -12.10 -1.68
N LEU A 488 14.46 -11.45 -1.94
CA LEU A 488 14.51 -10.05 -2.38
C LEU A 488 13.98 -9.86 -3.80
N ASN A 489 13.98 -10.90 -4.65
CA ASN A 489 13.34 -10.82 -5.97
C ASN A 489 11.83 -10.68 -5.82
N ALA A 490 11.23 -11.47 -4.93
CA ALA A 490 9.80 -11.45 -4.62
C ALA A 490 9.37 -10.23 -3.76
N CYS A 491 10.28 -9.63 -2.99
CA CYS A 491 9.94 -8.46 -2.16
C CYS A 491 9.68 -7.21 -3.03
N THR A 492 8.44 -6.71 -3.04
CA THR A 492 8.06 -5.50 -3.80
C THR A 492 8.20 -4.22 -2.99
N GLY A 493 8.31 -4.32 -1.66
CA GLY A 493 8.30 -3.17 -0.75
C GLY A 493 6.91 -2.72 -0.31
N CYS A 494 5.85 -3.51 -0.53
CA CYS A 494 4.46 -3.16 -0.20
C CYS A 494 4.17 -2.80 1.28
N SER A 495 5.09 -3.13 2.19
CA SER A 495 5.04 -2.79 3.62
C SER A 495 3.90 -3.42 4.43
N ALA A 496 3.17 -4.39 3.86
CA ALA A 496 2.17 -5.18 4.59
C ALA A 496 2.77 -5.90 5.82
N CYS A 497 3.99 -6.41 5.68
CA CYS A 497 4.72 -7.06 6.77
C CYS A 497 5.06 -6.12 7.94
N VAL A 498 5.17 -4.80 7.71
CA VAL A 498 5.39 -3.78 8.75
C VAL A 498 4.14 -3.64 9.61
N VAL A 499 2.99 -3.39 8.97
CA VAL A 499 1.70 -3.27 9.68
C VAL A 499 1.36 -4.58 10.39
N ALA A 500 1.52 -5.73 9.73
CA ALA A 500 1.24 -7.02 10.36
C ALA A 500 2.10 -7.27 11.60
N CYS A 501 3.39 -6.91 11.55
CA CYS A 501 4.26 -7.02 12.73
C CYS A 501 3.81 -6.07 13.85
N GLN A 502 3.37 -4.86 13.50
CA GLN A 502 2.87 -3.86 14.44
C GLN A 502 1.57 -4.30 15.15
N VAL A 503 0.61 -4.84 14.38
CA VAL A 503 -0.65 -5.40 14.90
C VAL A 503 -0.37 -6.61 15.80
N GLU A 504 0.32 -7.61 15.26
CA GLU A 504 0.57 -8.88 15.94
C GLU A 504 1.34 -8.70 17.26
N ASN A 505 2.33 -7.82 17.26
CA ASN A 505 3.26 -7.68 18.37
C ASN A 505 2.98 -6.42 19.21
N ASN A 506 1.78 -5.85 19.15
CA ASN A 506 1.37 -4.73 20.00
C ASN A 506 2.32 -3.51 19.94
N THR A 507 3.01 -3.27 18.82
CA THR A 507 3.96 -2.15 18.75
C THR A 507 3.17 -0.83 18.76
N PRO A 508 3.57 0.13 19.62
CA PRO A 508 2.82 1.37 19.74
C PRO A 508 2.94 2.21 18.47
N VAL A 509 1.97 3.10 18.26
CA VAL A 509 2.07 4.13 17.22
C VAL A 509 2.83 5.33 17.74
N VAL A 510 3.80 5.80 16.95
CA VAL A 510 4.59 7.00 17.22
C VAL A 510 4.07 8.18 16.40
N GLY A 511 3.79 9.30 17.08
CA GLY A 511 3.36 10.53 16.42
C GLY A 511 4.47 11.18 15.59
N LYS A 512 4.05 11.99 14.61
CA LYS A 512 4.91 12.68 13.63
C LYS A 512 6.17 13.33 14.19
N ASP A 513 6.05 14.05 15.31
CA ASP A 513 7.19 14.73 15.96
C ASP A 513 8.29 13.75 16.39
N GLU A 514 7.90 12.61 16.94
CA GLU A 514 8.86 11.61 17.40
C GLU A 514 9.43 10.79 16.24
N VAL A 515 8.70 10.64 15.13
CA VAL A 515 9.25 10.06 13.89
C VAL A 515 10.31 10.99 13.27
N ARG A 516 10.11 12.32 13.26
CA ARG A 516 11.17 13.28 12.85
C ARG A 516 12.47 13.07 13.63
N ARG A 517 12.32 12.74 14.91
CA ARG A 517 13.42 12.46 15.85
C ARG A 517 13.98 11.03 15.75
N ARG A 518 13.54 10.24 14.76
CA ARG A 518 14.00 8.86 14.46
C ARG A 518 13.71 7.86 15.58
N ARG A 519 12.50 7.94 16.12
CA ARG A 519 12.03 7.12 17.24
C ARG A 519 10.82 6.26 16.89
N GLU A 520 10.64 5.94 15.61
CA GLU A 520 9.59 5.04 15.13
C GLU A 520 9.72 3.64 15.76
N MET A 521 8.58 3.00 16.01
CA MET A 521 8.52 1.70 16.73
C MET A 521 8.25 0.52 15.81
N HIS A 522 8.79 0.56 14.58
CA HIS A 522 8.71 -0.53 13.61
C HIS A 522 9.82 -1.58 13.83
N TRP A 523 9.43 -2.83 14.10
CA TRP A 523 10.36 -3.95 14.35
C TRP A 523 10.94 -4.58 13.09
N ILE A 524 10.18 -4.50 12.01
CA ILE A 524 10.61 -4.75 10.64
C ILE A 524 10.43 -3.44 9.89
N ARG A 525 11.45 -3.04 9.14
CA ARG A 525 11.39 -1.87 8.25
C ARG A 525 11.72 -2.33 6.84
N ILE A 526 11.17 -1.65 5.84
CA ILE A 526 11.56 -1.87 4.44
C ILE A 526 12.54 -0.76 4.07
N ASP A 527 13.81 -1.11 3.91
CA ASP A 527 14.83 -0.21 3.39
C ASP A 527 14.69 -0.14 1.86
N ARG A 528 14.88 1.06 1.28
CA ARG A 528 14.81 1.30 -0.17
C ARG A 528 16.06 2.01 -0.64
N TYR A 529 16.79 1.41 -1.58
CA TYR A 529 18.02 2.00 -2.11
C TYR A 529 17.86 2.36 -3.58
N TYR A 530 18.30 3.56 -3.94
CA TYR A 530 18.44 4.02 -5.31
C TYR A 530 19.86 3.72 -5.80
N SER A 531 19.98 3.35 -7.07
CA SER A 531 21.28 3.32 -7.74
C SER A 531 21.85 4.73 -7.91
N ASP A 532 23.16 4.83 -8.10
CA ASP A 532 23.88 6.11 -8.16
C ASP A 532 23.59 6.92 -9.44
N SER A 533 22.84 6.37 -10.41
CA SER A 533 22.47 7.03 -11.67
C SER A 533 21.17 7.83 -11.52
N PRO A 534 21.19 9.18 -11.51
CA PRO A 534 20.00 9.99 -11.23
C PRO A 534 18.94 9.96 -12.35
N ASP A 535 19.36 9.73 -13.59
CA ASP A 535 18.47 9.78 -14.77
C ASP A 535 17.75 8.46 -15.04
N ASN A 536 18.42 7.34 -14.76
CA ASN A 536 17.87 6.00 -14.89
C ASN A 536 18.12 5.23 -13.58
N VAL A 537 17.29 5.56 -12.59
CA VAL A 537 17.40 5.04 -11.23
C VAL A 537 16.80 3.63 -11.17
N GLU A 538 17.58 2.71 -10.65
CA GLU A 538 17.14 1.38 -10.23
C GLU A 538 16.85 1.39 -8.73
N VAL A 539 15.96 0.51 -8.28
CA VAL A 539 15.49 0.49 -6.90
C VAL A 539 15.60 -0.91 -6.32
N ALA A 540 16.27 -1.02 -5.18
CA ALA A 540 16.30 -2.24 -4.38
C ALA A 540 15.46 -2.06 -3.11
N HIS A 541 14.64 -3.05 -2.78
CA HIS A 541 13.91 -3.12 -1.51
C HIS A 541 14.44 -4.25 -0.65
N GLN A 542 14.69 -3.96 0.62
CA GLN A 542 15.17 -4.95 1.58
C GLN A 542 14.42 -4.85 2.91
N PRO A 543 13.62 -5.86 3.28
CA PRO A 543 13.05 -5.94 4.61
C PRO A 543 14.16 -6.21 5.62
N MET A 544 14.34 -5.29 6.57
CA MET A 544 15.31 -5.39 7.64
C MET A 544 14.61 -5.51 8.99
N MET A 545 14.89 -6.63 9.67
CA MET A 545 14.43 -6.97 11.02
C MET A 545 15.60 -7.50 11.85
N CYS A 546 15.36 -7.82 13.12
CA CYS A 546 16.35 -8.54 13.92
C CYS A 546 16.68 -9.89 13.27
N GLN A 547 17.94 -10.10 12.90
CA GLN A 547 18.43 -11.29 12.22
C GLN A 547 18.59 -12.52 13.14
N GLN A 548 18.23 -12.40 14.42
CA GLN A 548 18.44 -13.42 15.47
C GLN A 548 19.86 -14.01 15.43
N CYS A 549 20.88 -13.13 15.36
CA CYS A 549 22.27 -13.53 15.23
C CYS A 549 22.67 -14.57 16.28
N GLU A 550 23.42 -15.59 15.89
CA GLU A 550 24.05 -16.56 16.80
C GLU A 550 25.11 -15.86 17.67
N HIS A 551 26.13 -15.25 17.04
CA HIS A 551 27.05 -14.34 17.72
C HIS A 551 26.41 -12.95 17.87
N ALA A 552 25.50 -12.80 18.84
CA ALA A 552 24.71 -11.58 19.01
C ALA A 552 25.48 -10.49 19.79
N PRO A 553 25.99 -9.42 19.12
CA PRO A 553 26.71 -8.34 19.82
C PRO A 553 25.81 -7.56 20.76
N CYS A 554 24.49 -7.61 20.55
CA CYS A 554 23.52 -6.92 21.38
C CYS A 554 23.27 -7.60 22.73
N GLU A 555 23.67 -8.86 22.91
CA GLU A 555 23.49 -9.60 24.17
C GLU A 555 24.59 -9.34 25.18
N THR A 556 25.85 -9.48 24.74
CA THR A 556 27.04 -9.34 25.60
C THR A 556 27.17 -7.97 26.25
N VAL A 557 26.48 -6.96 25.71
CA VAL A 557 26.47 -5.58 26.19
C VAL A 557 25.32 -5.25 27.14
N CYS A 558 24.42 -6.20 27.42
CA CYS A 558 23.27 -5.97 28.29
C CYS A 558 23.62 -6.29 29.76
N PRO A 559 23.75 -5.28 30.64
CA PRO A 559 24.23 -5.49 32.01
C PRO A 559 23.24 -6.25 32.90
N THR A 560 21.97 -6.36 32.50
CA THR A 560 20.92 -7.02 33.29
C THR A 560 20.47 -8.36 32.70
N LEU A 561 21.11 -8.83 31.63
CA LEU A 561 20.73 -10.04 30.89
C LEU A 561 19.26 -9.99 30.41
N ALA A 562 18.81 -8.82 29.99
CA ALA A 562 17.48 -8.63 29.41
C ALA A 562 17.39 -9.14 27.95
N THR A 563 18.51 -9.53 27.36
CA THR A 563 18.56 -10.18 26.05
C THR A 563 19.53 -11.35 26.13
N VAL A 564 19.06 -12.52 25.72
CA VAL A 564 19.75 -13.82 25.84
C VAL A 564 19.30 -14.73 24.71
N HIS A 565 20.14 -15.67 24.28
CA HIS A 565 19.66 -16.77 23.45
C HIS A 565 18.78 -17.73 24.25
N SER A 566 17.72 -18.21 23.60
CA SER A 566 16.99 -19.41 24.04
C SER A 566 17.78 -20.67 23.69
N ASP A 567 17.40 -21.80 24.29
CA ASP A 567 17.95 -23.13 23.94
C ASP A 567 17.82 -23.48 22.43
N GLU A 568 16.82 -22.92 21.73
CA GLU A 568 16.58 -23.12 20.28
C GLU A 568 17.31 -22.09 19.38
N GLY A 569 18.21 -21.28 19.96
CA GLY A 569 19.02 -20.30 19.22
C GLY A 569 18.31 -18.98 18.86
N LEU A 570 17.06 -18.77 19.29
CA LEU A 570 16.41 -17.45 19.16
C LEU A 570 17.02 -16.46 20.13
N ASN A 571 17.44 -15.30 19.62
CA ASN A 571 17.73 -14.15 20.47
C ASN A 571 16.42 -13.69 21.14
N GLN A 572 16.29 -13.74 22.45
CA GLN A 572 15.09 -13.35 23.18
C GLN A 572 15.27 -11.95 23.79
N GLN A 573 14.21 -11.13 23.74
CA GLN A 573 14.15 -9.86 24.46
C GLN A 573 13.17 -10.00 25.61
N ILE A 574 13.68 -9.98 26.84
CA ILE A 574 12.91 -10.07 28.07
C ILE A 574 12.56 -8.65 28.50
N TYR A 575 11.34 -8.21 28.20
CA TYR A 575 10.92 -6.81 28.35
C TYR A 575 11.01 -6.28 29.78
N ASN A 576 10.56 -7.06 30.76
CA ASN A 576 10.53 -6.70 32.19
C ASN A 576 11.91 -6.64 32.85
N ARG A 577 12.96 -7.20 32.24
CA ARG A 577 14.33 -7.16 32.75
C ARG A 577 15.15 -5.98 32.21
N CYS A 578 14.65 -5.33 31.16
CA CYS A 578 15.34 -4.22 30.51
C CYS A 578 15.27 -2.96 31.37
N VAL A 579 16.43 -2.43 31.75
CA VAL A 579 16.56 -1.19 32.53
C VAL A 579 16.83 0.04 31.66
N GLY A 580 16.77 -0.11 30.33
CA GLY A 580 16.80 1.02 29.41
C GLY A 580 18.15 1.72 29.20
N THR A 581 19.27 1.01 29.36
CA THR A 581 20.61 1.57 29.05
C THR A 581 20.81 1.88 27.56
N ARG A 582 20.04 1.21 26.69
CA ARG A 582 20.03 1.33 25.22
C ARG A 582 21.29 0.86 24.49
N TYR A 583 22.29 0.35 25.19
CA TYR A 583 23.57 -0.03 24.58
C TYR A 583 23.45 -1.20 23.59
N CYS A 584 22.48 -2.10 23.79
CA CYS A 584 22.15 -3.17 22.85
C CYS A 584 21.72 -2.67 21.46
N ALA A 585 21.13 -1.46 21.35
CA ALA A 585 20.82 -0.87 20.05
C ALA A 585 22.08 -0.32 19.38
N ASN A 586 23.00 0.27 20.13
CA ASN A 586 24.26 0.78 19.60
C ASN A 586 25.11 -0.35 18.99
N ASN A 587 25.21 -1.49 19.70
CA ASN A 587 26.02 -2.62 19.26
C ASN A 587 25.34 -3.49 18.19
N CYS A 588 24.02 -3.39 18.00
CA CYS A 588 23.35 -4.05 16.89
C CYS A 588 23.76 -3.38 15.56
N PRO A 589 24.41 -4.10 14.63
CA PRO A 589 24.86 -3.49 13.36
C PRO A 589 23.68 -3.02 12.50
N TYR A 590 22.55 -3.72 12.59
CA TYR A 590 21.34 -3.42 11.80
C TYR A 590 20.45 -2.33 12.39
N LYS A 591 20.71 -1.89 13.64
CA LYS A 591 19.89 -0.91 14.37
C LYS A 591 18.39 -1.27 14.43
N THR A 592 18.09 -2.56 14.62
CA THR A 592 16.73 -3.14 14.65
C THR A 592 16.15 -3.30 16.07
N ARG A 593 16.85 -2.79 17.09
CA ARG A 593 16.33 -2.67 18.46
C ARG A 593 15.65 -1.30 18.61
N ARG A 594 14.37 -1.29 18.97
CA ARG A 594 13.54 -0.08 19.12
C ARG A 594 13.33 0.21 20.60
N PHE A 595 13.39 1.48 20.99
CA PHE A 595 13.33 1.87 22.39
C PHE A 595 12.03 2.61 22.69
N ASN A 596 11.32 2.19 23.73
CA ASN A 596 10.16 2.92 24.24
C ASN A 596 10.61 4.18 24.99
N TRP A 597 10.66 5.31 24.29
CA TRP A 597 11.05 6.59 24.88
C TRP A 597 10.04 7.11 25.89
N PHE A 598 8.76 6.90 25.61
CA PHE A 598 7.65 7.40 26.40
C PHE A 598 6.72 6.25 26.80
N ASN A 599 5.80 6.55 27.70
CA ASN A 599 4.66 5.68 27.91
C ASN A 599 3.61 6.06 26.86
N TYR A 600 3.31 5.14 25.95
CA TYR A 600 2.32 5.40 24.90
C TYR A 600 0.91 5.31 25.49
N PRO A 601 0.01 6.28 25.24
CA PRO A 601 -1.31 6.31 25.86
C PRO A 601 -2.14 5.06 25.57
N ARG A 602 -2.83 4.55 26.60
CA ARG A 602 -3.73 3.39 26.54
C ARG A 602 -5.06 3.67 27.24
N GLU A 603 -5.46 4.94 27.30
CA GLU A 603 -6.67 5.38 28.02
C GLU A 603 -7.96 4.97 27.29
N ASP A 604 -7.89 4.81 25.97
CA ASP A 604 -9.00 4.33 25.16
C ASP A 604 -9.18 2.81 25.34
N ARG A 605 -10.22 2.44 26.08
CA ARG A 605 -10.55 1.04 26.36
C ARG A 605 -10.96 0.26 25.11
N LEU A 606 -11.59 0.91 24.13
CA LEU A 606 -11.99 0.26 22.88
C LEU A 606 -10.76 -0.01 22.01
N ALA A 607 -9.85 0.97 21.90
CA ALA A 607 -8.60 0.78 21.16
C ALA A 607 -7.70 -0.33 21.75
N ASN A 608 -7.82 -0.60 23.07
CA ASN A 608 -7.06 -1.68 23.71
C ASN A 608 -7.57 -3.10 23.39
N LEU A 609 -8.79 -3.25 22.84
CA LEU A 609 -9.31 -4.57 22.40
C LEU A 609 -8.53 -5.14 21.21
N VAL A 610 -7.80 -4.28 20.50
CA VAL A 610 -6.97 -4.63 19.35
C VAL A 610 -5.66 -5.30 19.77
N LEU A 611 -5.28 -5.22 21.06
CA LEU A 611 -4.02 -5.76 21.55
C LEU A 611 -4.07 -7.29 21.62
N ASN A 612 -3.07 -7.92 21.00
CA ASN A 612 -2.85 -9.35 21.11
C ASN A 612 -2.64 -9.72 22.59
N PRO A 613 -3.50 -10.56 23.20
CA PRO A 613 -3.40 -10.92 24.61
C PRO A 613 -2.15 -11.76 24.92
N ASP A 614 -1.57 -12.42 23.92
CA ASP A 614 -0.42 -13.32 24.08
C ASP A 614 0.93 -12.59 24.01
N VAL A 615 0.91 -11.28 23.71
CA VAL A 615 2.12 -10.46 23.62
C VAL A 615 2.11 -9.37 24.68
N THR A 616 3.16 -9.33 25.49
CA THR A 616 3.35 -8.28 26.49
C THR A 616 3.23 -6.89 25.87
N VAL A 617 2.42 -6.02 26.46
CA VAL A 617 2.39 -4.59 26.12
C VAL A 617 3.51 -3.90 26.90
N ARG A 618 4.45 -3.28 26.19
CA ARG A 618 5.64 -2.70 26.82
C ARG A 618 5.34 -1.33 27.42
N THR A 619 6.13 -0.97 28.42
CA THR A 619 6.12 0.35 29.07
C THR A 619 7.32 1.18 28.60
N ARG A 620 7.36 2.44 29.06
CA ARG A 620 8.54 3.32 28.94
C ARG A 620 9.83 2.64 29.41
N GLY A 621 10.93 2.93 28.72
CA GLY A 621 12.28 2.59 29.16
C GLY A 621 12.75 1.20 28.74
N VAL A 622 11.97 0.51 27.90
CA VAL A 622 12.21 -0.88 27.51
C VAL A 622 12.59 -0.97 26.03
N MET A 623 13.55 -1.84 25.73
CA MET A 623 13.92 -2.21 24.35
C MET A 623 13.02 -3.29 23.79
N GLU A 624 12.75 -3.18 22.49
CA GLU A 624 11.97 -4.10 21.69
C GLU A 624 12.73 -4.49 20.42
N LYS A 625 12.34 -5.60 19.82
CA LYS A 625 12.85 -6.06 18.52
C LYS A 625 11.92 -7.13 17.95
N CYS A 626 12.09 -7.45 16.67
CA CYS A 626 11.52 -8.67 16.10
C CYS A 626 11.94 -9.91 16.93
N THR A 627 10.97 -10.71 17.35
CA THR A 627 11.13 -11.94 18.13
C THR A 627 10.86 -13.21 17.32
N PHE A 628 10.78 -13.10 15.99
CA PHE A 628 10.25 -14.15 15.10
C PHE A 628 8.83 -14.60 15.51
N CYS A 629 8.02 -13.65 16.00
CA CYS A 629 6.67 -13.92 16.49
C CYS A 629 6.66 -15.09 17.50
N VAL A 630 7.52 -15.02 18.52
CA VAL A 630 7.74 -16.08 19.51
C VAL A 630 6.43 -16.60 20.12
N GLN A 631 5.41 -15.77 20.27
CA GLN A 631 4.08 -16.16 20.73
C GLN A 631 3.45 -17.26 19.84
N ARG A 632 3.59 -17.16 18.51
CA ARG A 632 3.10 -18.17 17.55
C ARG A 632 3.95 -19.44 17.59
N ILE A 633 5.26 -19.29 17.80
CA ILE A 633 6.17 -20.43 18.00
C ILE A 633 5.77 -21.20 19.27
N GLN A 634 5.51 -20.49 20.38
CA GLN A 634 5.10 -21.12 21.63
C GLN A 634 3.71 -21.76 21.52
N GLU A 635 2.75 -21.11 20.88
CA GLU A 635 1.41 -21.66 20.63
C GLU A 635 1.50 -23.01 19.88
N ALA A 636 2.19 -23.05 18.74
CA ALA A 636 2.37 -24.28 17.98
C ALA A 636 3.13 -25.36 18.77
N LYS A 637 4.14 -24.98 19.56
CA LYS A 637 4.84 -25.92 20.46
C LYS A 637 3.94 -26.48 21.55
N ILE A 638 3.05 -25.67 22.12
CA ILE A 638 2.08 -26.10 23.13
C ILE A 638 1.08 -27.07 22.49
N GLU A 639 0.58 -26.76 21.30
CA GLU A 639 -0.37 -27.59 20.57
C GLU A 639 0.25 -28.92 20.12
N SER A 640 1.49 -28.89 19.63
CA SER A 640 2.29 -30.07 19.32
C SER A 640 2.46 -30.99 20.54
N LYS A 641 2.77 -30.42 21.71
CA LYS A 641 2.85 -31.19 22.96
C LYS A 641 1.50 -31.76 23.40
N ARG A 642 0.41 -31.01 23.21
CA ARG A 642 -0.96 -31.42 23.60
C ARG A 642 -1.45 -32.60 22.76
N THR A 643 -1.21 -32.56 21.46
CA THR A 643 -1.65 -33.59 20.50
C THR A 643 -0.67 -34.76 20.39
N GLY A 644 0.59 -34.55 20.78
CA GLY A 644 1.68 -35.49 20.51
C GLY A 644 2.13 -35.50 19.05
N ALA A 645 1.54 -34.67 18.19
CA ALA A 645 2.00 -34.46 16.83
C ALA A 645 3.22 -33.54 16.86
N GLY A 646 4.31 -33.89 16.18
CA GLY A 646 5.46 -32.99 16.01
C GLY A 646 5.10 -31.76 15.17
N ILE A 647 5.89 -30.68 15.27
CA ILE A 647 5.72 -29.48 14.45
C ILE A 647 6.10 -29.78 13.00
N GLN A 648 5.21 -29.42 12.08
CA GLN A 648 5.38 -29.55 10.63
C GLN A 648 5.61 -28.21 9.96
N ASP A 649 6.09 -28.25 8.72
CA ASP A 649 6.18 -27.05 7.89
C ASP A 649 4.78 -26.46 7.66
N GLY A 650 4.65 -25.15 7.79
CA GLY A 650 3.38 -24.44 7.70
C GLY A 650 2.58 -24.33 9.00
N ASP A 651 2.88 -25.11 10.04
CA ASP A 651 2.21 -25.01 11.35
C ASP A 651 2.48 -23.66 12.03
N ILE A 652 3.65 -23.07 11.77
CA ILE A 652 4.05 -21.76 12.28
C ILE A 652 4.22 -20.82 11.09
N ARG A 653 3.38 -19.80 11.03
CA ARG A 653 3.57 -18.66 10.11
C ARG A 653 3.69 -17.39 10.92
N THR A 654 4.82 -16.70 10.77
CA THR A 654 5.02 -15.40 11.40
C THR A 654 4.08 -14.36 10.77
N ALA A 655 3.75 -13.28 11.49
CA ALA A 655 2.83 -12.27 10.96
C ALA A 655 3.36 -11.60 9.68
N CYS A 656 4.67 -11.35 9.59
CA CYS A 656 5.29 -10.80 8.39
C CYS A 656 5.28 -11.78 7.21
N GLN A 657 5.39 -13.09 7.47
CA GLN A 657 5.27 -14.13 6.45
C GLN A 657 3.83 -14.27 5.94
N GLN A 658 2.87 -14.44 6.84
CA GLN A 658 1.46 -14.67 6.49
C GLN A 658 0.84 -13.49 5.72
N SER A 659 1.25 -12.26 6.02
CA SER A 659 0.75 -11.04 5.37
C SER A 659 1.45 -10.69 4.06
N CYS A 660 2.57 -11.34 3.72
CA CYS A 660 3.34 -11.02 2.53
C CYS A 660 2.66 -11.61 1.28
N PRO A 661 2.06 -10.79 0.39
CA PRO A 661 1.30 -11.31 -0.74
C PRO A 661 2.17 -12.07 -1.75
N THR A 662 3.47 -11.74 -1.82
CA THR A 662 4.42 -12.36 -2.73
C THR A 662 5.08 -13.62 -2.19
N GLY A 663 4.81 -14.00 -0.93
CA GLY A 663 5.49 -15.13 -0.29
C GLY A 663 7.01 -14.93 -0.15
N ALA A 664 7.47 -13.68 0.00
CA ALA A 664 8.89 -13.38 0.05
C ALA A 664 9.58 -13.82 1.35
N ILE A 665 8.84 -13.97 2.46
CA ILE A 665 9.38 -14.28 3.80
C ILE A 665 9.05 -15.72 4.19
#